data_AF-A0A9W9PKC0-F1
#
_entry.id   AF-A0A9W9PKC0-F1
#
_cell.length_a   1.000
_cell.length_b   1.000
_cell.length_c   1.000
_cell.angle_alpha   90.00
_cell.angle_beta   90.00
_cell.angle_gamma   90.00
#
_symmetry.space_group_name_H-M   'P 1'
#
loop_
_entity.id
_entity.type
_entity.pdbx_description
1 polymer ?
#
loop_
_entity_poly.entity_id
_entity_poly.type
_entity_poly.pdbx_seq_one_letter_code
_entity_poly.pdbx_strand_id
1 'polypeptide(L)'
;MRPGTAFARSLVRDWSGQSCQKPAARLLSTTVSHQSRLRARLEIPPPFPVTKTCPEPTCDCPPTPSMPEGLPIDHDQPLNGTMVAYAQQLLICTGQRDWTSRIEDDGETEGWGNMVRGLKTLLGRGGPYLDPFNNILVTNSSIAPASKDPTVASALLFPSFKFIPSIPAEIGPNDTDLTTFIRAFLLPEKLHSMHGGLPEDEQARMTRVPDLASKFTGVLDIAQSPTVLICGHGGRDMRCGVMAPVLEQEFQRVLLSQGYTATGSDGAIMDAPNHANLGLISHIGGHKYAGNKQPLVPIGNKALHEFRRRKRIQRDNIPRRNTVALLPSQHNDAAVAMQSLLRIRLTSLPPARVRGGARLLPRGLSSKHVTRFAATTSNTARLDLPSLDRKWQAKWHAEPASSQGTAGQTEGRPKSYILPMFPYPSGTLHMGHLRVYTISDVLSRFYKMRGHEVLHPMGWDAFGLPAENAAIERGVDPALWTEQNIAKMKEQLQRISVAFDWDRELATCAPEFYEHTQRIFLMLHEKGLAYQAEALVNYDPVDKTVLANEQVDANGFSWRSGAKVEKLNLKQWFFRITAFKEALLKDLDTLSGGWPERVLSMQRNWLGKSQGAKVKFPVTIRGTAVHVDVFTTRPDTLYGVEYVALSSNHPIVLQAAENDPSLTKFLAEASSLPPDSKAGYLLNDVHASHPLVKIDNSTEHLKRKLPVFVAPYVLSDYGEGAVMGVPGHDARDMAFFRENVNYESIPFVIEPASTKDVAEEGDRVTSATAFTQEGILTSRCGKYQGLHSKEAAQQIVGDLQKEGQASFVESWRLRDWLISRQRYWGTPIPIIHCSECGPVPVPKEDLPVMLPKIEGEWLKGKKGNPLESSHEWLNTECPSCGGPAKRDTDTMDTFVDSSWYYLRFLDAANKDSPFSSSVARPVDIYLGGVEHAILHLLYARFIYKFLAQSELFPSVASERLPHEPFKTLLSQGMVHGKTLSDPSTGRFLHPDELDLSNPDKPLIKGTQVTPSVSFEKMSKSKHNGVDPTACATNYGADATRAHVLFSAPVSEVLEWDESKIVGIERWFGRLWKLIHDTQQTLSSSSFTVEADSLMMLGGHAVSLPSLDELSDSDADAVLATHKTISSVTACIESNPYGLNTVISDLIKLTNALSSAPPSSPIPLYLSVSSLLRLLAPIAPALASESWEVLHTQIISSPGRGSPPSNGTDEQSWIIDRVLETPEGNQWLRVKHDWEKRRRVIVVKGGKLVNVVF
;
A
#
# COMPACT_ATOMS: atom_id res chain seq x y z
N MET A 1 -7.40 35.46 -38.55
CA MET A 1 -8.85 35.72 -38.69
C MET A 1 -9.52 34.49 -39.32
N ARG A 2 -10.86 34.39 -39.31
CA ARG A 2 -11.66 33.35 -40.01
C ARG A 2 -11.51 33.48 -41.55
N PRO A 3 -11.92 32.50 -42.41
CA PRO A 3 -12.73 31.28 -42.19
C PRO A 3 -11.98 29.96 -42.51
N GLY A 4 -12.56 28.75 -42.46
CA GLY A 4 -13.91 28.31 -42.06
C GLY A 4 -14.63 27.51 -43.17
N THR A 5 -14.84 26.21 -42.97
CA THR A 5 -15.49 25.28 -43.93
C THR A 5 -16.36 24.25 -43.21
N ALA A 6 -17.39 23.76 -43.90
CA ALA A 6 -18.30 22.71 -43.43
C ALA A 6 -18.43 21.58 -44.49
N PHE A 7 -19.30 20.63 -44.18
CA PHE A 7 -19.72 19.46 -44.98
C PHE A 7 -18.82 18.22 -45.01
N ALA A 8 -19.50 17.08 -44.83
CA ALA A 8 -18.98 15.73 -44.92
C ALA A 8 -19.66 14.97 -46.07
N ARG A 9 -18.92 14.05 -46.68
CA ARG A 9 -19.32 12.94 -47.57
C ARG A 9 -18.03 12.30 -48.12
N SER A 10 -17.94 11.04 -48.50
CA SER A 10 -18.73 9.82 -48.21
C SER A 10 -18.11 8.66 -49.02
N LEU A 11 -18.37 7.42 -48.63
CA LEU A 11 -18.07 6.18 -49.39
C LEU A 11 -16.56 5.83 -49.51
N VAL A 12 -16.12 4.59 -49.78
CA VAL A 12 -16.50 3.21 -49.38
C VAL A 12 -15.67 2.24 -50.26
N ARG A 13 -15.45 0.98 -49.81
CA ARG A 13 -14.75 -0.11 -50.55
C ARG A 13 -13.24 0.07 -50.76
N ASP A 14 -12.43 -0.98 -50.99
CA ASP A 14 -12.57 -2.43 -50.73
C ASP A 14 -11.16 -3.08 -50.62
N TRP A 15 -11.13 -4.39 -50.30
CA TRP A 15 -10.20 -5.47 -50.74
C TRP A 15 -8.89 -5.17 -51.53
N SER A 16 -7.82 -5.99 -51.47
CA SER A 16 -7.50 -7.26 -50.77
C SER A 16 -6.02 -7.68 -51.06
N GLY A 17 -5.59 -8.88 -50.62
CA GLY A 17 -4.26 -9.48 -50.90
C GLY A 17 -3.38 -9.54 -49.64
N GLN A 18 -3.15 -10.67 -48.93
CA GLN A 18 -3.19 -12.12 -49.20
C GLN A 18 -1.90 -12.72 -49.81
N SER A 19 -1.26 -13.63 -49.04
CA SER A 19 -0.03 -14.41 -49.36
C SER A 19 1.28 -13.60 -49.48
N CYS A 20 2.48 -14.11 -49.12
CA CYS A 20 2.91 -15.51 -49.12
C CYS A 20 4.01 -15.87 -48.06
N GLN A 21 3.95 -17.13 -47.61
CA GLN A 21 5.05 -18.08 -47.30
C GLN A 21 6.34 -17.73 -46.50
N LYS A 22 6.51 -18.49 -45.40
CA LYS A 22 7.75 -18.95 -44.71
C LYS A 22 8.68 -19.75 -45.69
N PRO A 23 10.00 -20.05 -45.41
CA PRO A 23 10.48 -20.57 -44.10
C PRO A 23 11.98 -20.37 -43.68
N ALA A 24 12.30 -20.84 -42.45
CA ALA A 24 13.57 -21.40 -41.92
C ALA A 24 14.90 -20.61 -42.08
N ALA A 25 15.82 -20.56 -41.11
CA ALA A 25 16.26 -21.55 -40.11
C ALA A 25 16.42 -20.91 -38.70
N ARG A 26 16.27 -21.58 -37.54
CA ARG A 26 16.66 -22.92 -37.00
C ARG A 26 18.07 -22.90 -36.36
N LEU A 27 18.22 -23.61 -35.23
CA LEU A 27 19.42 -23.79 -34.38
C LEU A 27 19.73 -22.57 -33.48
N LEU A 28 20.01 -22.70 -32.17
CA LEU A 28 19.85 -23.78 -31.18
C LEU A 28 19.31 -23.09 -29.88
N SER A 29 18.61 -23.75 -28.95
CA SER A 29 19.16 -24.59 -27.85
C SER A 29 20.31 -23.93 -27.07
N THR A 30 20.39 -24.03 -25.74
CA THR A 30 19.70 -24.98 -24.83
C THR A 30 19.55 -24.40 -23.41
N THR A 31 18.40 -24.65 -22.79
CA THR A 31 18.19 -25.07 -21.38
C THR A 31 19.24 -24.79 -20.30
N VAL A 32 18.75 -24.34 -19.12
CA VAL A 32 19.20 -24.78 -17.77
C VAL A 32 20.63 -24.30 -17.36
N SER A 33 20.95 -23.93 -16.12
CA SER A 33 20.35 -24.14 -14.78
C SER A 33 20.13 -22.80 -14.06
N HIS A 34 19.07 -22.58 -13.27
CA HIS A 34 18.96 -23.05 -11.88
C HIS A 34 20.21 -22.84 -11.00
N GLN A 35 20.11 -21.85 -10.09
CA GLN A 35 20.64 -21.75 -8.70
C GLN A 35 21.21 -20.33 -8.46
N SER A 36 20.62 -19.39 -7.71
CA SER A 36 20.28 -19.42 -6.27
C SER A 36 21.27 -20.22 -5.43
N ARG A 37 22.06 -19.58 -4.56
CA ARG A 37 21.60 -18.80 -3.40
C ARG A 37 22.44 -17.52 -3.22
N LEU A 38 22.08 -16.44 -2.52
CA LEU A 38 20.92 -15.93 -1.76
C LEU A 38 21.60 -14.92 -0.78
N ARG A 39 21.29 -13.61 -0.85
CA ARG A 39 21.90 -12.60 0.03
C ARG A 39 21.53 -12.84 1.49
N ALA A 40 22.45 -12.57 2.42
CA ALA A 40 22.09 -12.41 3.83
C ALA A 40 21.34 -11.08 4.05
N ARG A 41 20.07 -11.17 4.41
CA ARG A 41 19.42 -10.22 5.33
C ARG A 41 19.70 -10.71 6.76
N LEU A 42 19.64 -9.81 7.74
CA LEU A 42 19.16 -10.23 9.07
C LEU A 42 17.62 -10.21 9.05
N GLU A 43 17.07 -11.28 8.49
CA GLU A 43 15.70 -11.67 8.78
C GLU A 43 15.65 -12.13 10.24
N ILE A 44 14.54 -11.87 10.94
CA ILE A 44 13.99 -12.96 11.74
C ILE A 44 13.54 -13.95 10.68
N PRO A 45 14.24 -15.08 10.48
CA PRO A 45 13.72 -16.06 9.55
C PRO A 45 12.34 -16.46 10.08
N PRO A 46 11.29 -16.60 9.23
CA PRO A 46 10.29 -17.58 9.60
C PRO A 46 11.11 -18.85 9.92
N PRO A 47 10.87 -19.56 11.03
CA PRO A 47 11.88 -20.46 11.58
C PRO A 47 12.22 -21.69 10.70
N PHE A 48 11.65 -21.76 9.48
CA PHE A 48 12.20 -22.47 8.33
C PHE A 48 12.63 -21.61 7.14
N PRO A 49 13.49 -22.16 6.28
CA PRO A 49 13.54 -21.76 4.89
C PRO A 49 12.15 -21.55 4.30
N VAL A 50 11.91 -20.35 3.73
CA VAL A 50 10.79 -20.14 2.81
C VAL A 50 11.02 -21.06 1.63
N THR A 51 10.27 -22.15 1.55
CA THR A 51 10.31 -23.06 0.42
C THR A 51 9.86 -22.30 -0.82
N LYS A 52 10.69 -22.35 -1.88
CA LYS A 52 10.20 -21.97 -3.21
C LYS A 52 9.06 -22.90 -3.57
N THR A 53 8.04 -22.37 -4.24
CA THR A 53 6.92 -23.11 -4.80
C THR A 53 7.38 -24.42 -5.44
N CYS A 54 6.76 -25.53 -5.06
CA CYS A 54 6.88 -26.75 -5.84
C CYS A 54 6.39 -26.45 -7.26
N PRO A 55 7.10 -26.88 -8.33
CA PRO A 55 6.55 -26.84 -9.68
C PRO A 55 5.27 -27.71 -9.76
N GLU A 56 4.37 -27.37 -10.68
CA GLU A 56 3.09 -28.08 -10.84
C GLU A 56 3.28 -29.49 -11.47
N PRO A 57 2.19 -30.26 -11.69
CA PRO A 57 1.85 -31.37 -10.83
C PRO A 57 2.27 -32.71 -11.46
N THR A 58 3.54 -33.07 -11.30
CA THR A 58 4.07 -34.39 -11.73
C THR A 58 4.75 -35.17 -10.59
N CYS A 59 4.35 -34.95 -9.34
CA CYS A 59 4.71 -35.86 -8.25
C CYS A 59 3.76 -37.06 -8.25
N ASP A 60 4.25 -38.26 -8.54
CA ASP A 60 3.65 -39.51 -8.05
C ASP A 60 3.92 -39.65 -6.55
N CYS A 61 3.40 -38.69 -5.80
CA CYS A 61 3.40 -38.68 -4.34
C CYS A 61 2.46 -39.82 -3.89
N PRO A 62 2.89 -40.72 -2.97
CA PRO A 62 2.11 -41.90 -2.59
C PRO A 62 0.74 -41.50 -2.00
N PRO A 63 -0.28 -42.37 -2.11
CA PRO A 63 -1.61 -42.06 -1.61
C PRO A 63 -1.57 -41.75 -0.11
N THR A 64 -2.30 -40.72 0.29
CA THR A 64 -2.39 -40.22 1.66
C THR A 64 -2.69 -41.36 2.65
N PRO A 65 -2.04 -41.41 3.82
CA PRO A 65 -2.42 -42.35 4.87
C PRO A 65 -3.90 -42.16 5.24
N SER A 66 -4.57 -43.26 5.60
CA SER A 66 -6.00 -43.27 5.84
C SER A 66 -6.36 -42.47 7.09
N MET A 67 -6.81 -41.22 6.88
CA MET A 67 -7.43 -40.40 7.92
C MET A 67 -8.66 -41.12 8.51
N PRO A 68 -9.01 -40.90 9.80
CA PRO A 68 -10.19 -41.50 10.41
C PRO A 68 -11.47 -41.20 9.64
N GLU A 69 -12.35 -42.20 9.47
CA GLU A 69 -13.60 -42.04 8.73
C GLU A 69 -14.51 -40.97 9.38
N GLY A 70 -14.91 -39.94 8.60
CA GLY A 70 -15.97 -39.00 9.01
C GLY A 70 -15.82 -37.52 8.59
N LEU A 71 -14.73 -37.10 7.94
CA LEU A 71 -14.44 -35.68 7.66
C LEU A 71 -14.58 -35.32 6.16
N PRO A 72 -15.62 -34.56 5.74
CA PRO A 72 -15.84 -34.18 4.33
C PRO A 72 -15.09 -32.89 3.93
N ILE A 73 -14.33 -32.92 2.84
CA ILE A 73 -13.48 -31.82 2.36
C ILE A 73 -13.86 -31.44 0.91
N ASP A 74 -13.80 -30.15 0.58
CA ASP A 74 -14.02 -29.59 -0.76
C ASP A 74 -12.67 -29.19 -1.41
N HIS A 75 -12.58 -29.23 -2.74
CA HIS A 75 -11.31 -29.28 -3.49
C HIS A 75 -11.16 -28.26 -4.65
N ASP A 76 -12.22 -27.55 -5.07
CA ASP A 76 -12.31 -26.99 -6.44
C ASP A 76 -11.94 -25.48 -6.63
N GLN A 77 -10.98 -24.90 -5.89
CA GLN A 77 -10.56 -23.46 -6.02
C GLN A 77 -9.04 -23.17 -5.74
N PRO A 78 -8.43 -22.10 -6.31
CA PRO A 78 -7.00 -21.68 -6.15
C PRO A 78 -6.73 -20.48 -5.17
N LEU A 79 -5.47 -20.02 -4.99
CA LEU A 79 -4.96 -19.33 -3.74
C LEU A 79 -3.80 -18.29 -3.88
N ASN A 80 -3.62 -17.38 -2.88
CA ASN A 80 -2.47 -16.46 -2.68
C ASN A 80 -2.16 -16.10 -1.17
N GLY A 81 -0.88 -15.88 -0.76
CA GLY A 81 -0.25 -15.87 0.62
C GLY A 81 -0.72 -14.90 1.76
N THR A 82 -0.09 -14.70 2.96
CA THR A 82 1.22 -15.05 3.61
C THR A 82 1.13 -14.95 5.20
N MET A 83 2.20 -15.11 6.02
CA MET A 83 2.22 -15.06 7.53
C MET A 83 3.58 -14.61 8.19
N VAL A 84 3.65 -14.47 9.55
CA VAL A 84 4.80 -14.06 10.41
C VAL A 84 4.95 -14.96 11.70
N ALA A 85 6.08 -14.89 12.44
CA ALA A 85 6.59 -15.89 13.42
C ALA A 85 6.26 -15.68 14.94
N TYR A 86 6.85 -16.53 15.82
CA TYR A 86 6.36 -16.83 17.19
C TYR A 86 7.35 -16.58 18.35
N ALA A 87 6.83 -16.11 19.50
CA ALA A 87 7.29 -16.51 20.85
C ALA A 87 6.24 -17.44 21.52
N GLN A 88 6.25 -17.56 22.87
CA GLN A 88 5.44 -18.55 23.60
C GLN A 88 3.94 -18.46 23.26
N GLN A 89 3.35 -19.63 23.01
CA GLN A 89 1.93 -19.74 22.72
C GLN A 89 1.19 -20.16 23.98
N LEU A 90 0.52 -19.21 24.60
CA LEU A 90 -0.49 -19.46 25.61
C LEU A 90 -1.76 -19.94 24.91
N LEU A 91 -2.27 -21.11 25.29
CA LEU A 91 -3.49 -21.72 24.75
C LEU A 91 -4.58 -21.71 25.82
N ILE A 92 -5.52 -20.77 25.74
CA ILE A 92 -6.60 -20.64 26.73
C ILE A 92 -7.69 -21.69 26.46
N CYS A 93 -8.01 -22.50 27.48
CA CYS A 93 -8.91 -23.66 27.38
C CYS A 93 -10.36 -23.28 27.71
N THR A 94 -11.20 -23.18 26.67
CA THR A 94 -12.62 -22.77 26.79
C THR A 94 -13.58 -23.96 26.87
N GLY A 95 -13.31 -25.04 26.16
CA GLY A 95 -14.19 -26.22 26.01
C GLY A 95 -15.45 -26.01 25.15
N GLN A 96 -15.69 -24.78 24.68
CA GLN A 96 -16.81 -24.40 23.80
C GLN A 96 -16.46 -24.68 22.33
N ARG A 97 -17.45 -25.12 21.55
CA ARG A 97 -17.24 -25.72 20.20
C ARG A 97 -17.78 -24.88 19.05
N ASP A 98 -18.37 -23.74 19.36
CA ASP A 98 -19.11 -22.88 18.46
C ASP A 98 -19.02 -21.42 18.97
N TRP A 99 -18.69 -20.49 18.05
CA TRP A 99 -18.46 -19.07 18.35
C TRP A 99 -19.22 -18.20 17.35
N THR A 100 -19.83 -17.13 17.83
CA THR A 100 -20.77 -16.28 17.08
C THR A 100 -20.19 -14.91 16.72
N SER A 101 -19.30 -14.34 17.53
CA SER A 101 -18.71 -13.02 17.32
C SER A 101 -17.16 -13.08 17.37
N ARG A 102 -16.50 -12.18 18.10
CA ARG A 102 -15.08 -12.36 18.47
C ARG A 102 -15.02 -13.12 19.78
N ILE A 103 -13.96 -13.87 20.00
CA ILE A 103 -13.88 -14.74 21.19
C ILE A 103 -13.88 -13.93 22.50
N GLU A 104 -13.20 -12.78 22.58
CA GLU A 104 -13.36 -11.86 23.72
C GLU A 104 -14.81 -11.43 23.96
N ASP A 105 -15.55 -11.08 22.91
CA ASP A 105 -16.88 -10.49 22.96
C ASP A 105 -17.95 -11.55 23.29
N ASP A 106 -17.83 -12.78 22.76
CA ASP A 106 -18.62 -13.95 23.17
C ASP A 106 -18.34 -14.39 24.63
N GLY A 107 -17.30 -13.82 25.27
CA GLY A 107 -16.82 -14.16 26.62
C GLY A 107 -16.99 -13.08 27.67
N GLU A 108 -17.96 -12.16 27.55
CA GLU A 108 -18.18 -11.09 28.53
C GLU A 108 -18.40 -11.58 29.96
N THR A 109 -19.18 -12.65 30.16
CA THR A 109 -19.51 -13.19 31.49
C THR A 109 -18.61 -14.35 31.95
N GLU A 110 -17.50 -14.63 31.25
CA GLU A 110 -16.70 -15.84 31.44
C GLU A 110 -15.21 -15.51 31.71
N GLY A 111 -14.59 -16.27 32.61
CA GLY A 111 -13.22 -15.95 33.10
C GLY A 111 -12.16 -16.03 32.01
N TRP A 112 -12.33 -16.91 31.03
CA TRP A 112 -11.42 -16.99 29.89
C TRP A 112 -11.52 -15.75 28.97
N GLY A 113 -12.68 -15.10 28.87
CA GLY A 113 -12.87 -13.87 28.07
C GLY A 113 -12.27 -12.64 28.75
N ASN A 114 -12.43 -12.53 30.07
CA ASN A 114 -11.75 -11.52 30.89
C ASN A 114 -10.22 -11.66 30.80
N MET A 115 -9.70 -12.88 30.89
CA MET A 115 -8.28 -13.18 30.70
C MET A 115 -7.77 -12.74 29.31
N VAL A 116 -8.53 -12.98 28.23
CA VAL A 116 -8.17 -12.51 26.87
C VAL A 116 -8.12 -10.99 26.78
N ARG A 117 -9.12 -10.28 27.33
CA ARG A 117 -9.12 -8.80 27.39
C ARG A 117 -7.93 -8.26 28.19
N GLY A 118 -7.67 -8.81 29.36
CA GLY A 118 -6.57 -8.40 30.23
C GLY A 118 -5.20 -8.62 29.59
N LEU A 119 -4.95 -9.79 28.99
CA LEU A 119 -3.70 -10.07 28.30
C LEU A 119 -3.50 -9.18 27.07
N LYS A 120 -4.55 -8.89 26.29
CA LYS A 120 -4.50 -7.92 25.19
C LYS A 120 -4.15 -6.51 25.68
N THR A 121 -4.64 -6.11 26.85
CA THR A 121 -4.32 -4.82 27.47
C THR A 121 -2.87 -4.76 27.98
N LEU A 122 -2.33 -5.87 28.49
CA LEU A 122 -0.99 -5.92 29.07
C LEU A 122 0.14 -6.14 28.04
N LEU A 123 -0.09 -6.98 27.02
CA LEU A 123 0.90 -7.40 26.01
C LEU A 123 0.69 -6.78 24.62
N GLY A 124 -0.48 -6.17 24.35
CA GLY A 124 -0.83 -5.62 23.04
C GLY A 124 -0.10 -4.32 22.68
N ARG A 125 -0.40 -3.77 21.49
CA ARG A 125 0.12 -2.47 21.06
C ARG A 125 -0.35 -1.36 22.03
N GLY A 126 0.59 -0.83 22.81
CA GLY A 126 0.33 0.17 23.86
C GLY A 126 0.20 -0.39 25.28
N GLY A 127 0.33 -1.70 25.47
CA GLY A 127 0.35 -2.33 26.80
C GLY A 127 1.71 -2.19 27.52
N PRO A 128 1.75 -2.20 28.86
CA PRO A 128 2.96 -1.97 29.67
C PRO A 128 4.11 -2.98 29.50
N TYR A 129 3.95 -4.05 28.71
CA TYR A 129 5.01 -5.03 28.42
C TYR A 129 5.47 -5.07 26.95
N LEU A 130 4.72 -4.47 26.02
CA LEU A 130 5.10 -4.14 24.63
C LEU A 130 6.05 -5.12 23.89
N ASP A 131 5.72 -6.42 23.89
CA ASP A 131 6.47 -7.47 23.18
C ASP A 131 5.75 -7.87 21.87
N PRO A 132 6.33 -7.64 20.67
CA PRO A 132 5.70 -7.97 19.39
C PRO A 132 5.67 -9.47 19.05
N PHE A 133 6.29 -10.35 19.84
CA PHE A 133 6.41 -11.79 19.52
C PHE A 133 5.42 -12.68 20.29
N ASN A 134 4.94 -12.22 21.45
CA ASN A 134 4.08 -13.00 22.33
C ASN A 134 2.61 -13.05 21.84
N ASN A 135 2.22 -14.19 21.26
CA ASN A 135 0.91 -14.40 20.64
C ASN A 135 -0.01 -15.24 21.53
N ILE A 136 -1.05 -14.62 22.08
CA ILE A 136 -2.11 -15.28 22.85
C ILE A 136 -3.04 -16.02 21.89
N LEU A 137 -3.18 -17.33 22.06
CA LEU A 137 -4.09 -18.17 21.28
C LEU A 137 -5.24 -18.68 22.17
N VAL A 138 -6.45 -18.68 21.62
CA VAL A 138 -7.65 -19.15 22.32
C VAL A 138 -8.20 -20.32 21.54
N THR A 139 -8.28 -21.50 22.17
CA THR A 139 -8.47 -22.76 21.46
C THR A 139 -9.41 -23.67 22.22
N ASN A 140 -10.43 -24.18 21.53
CA ASN A 140 -11.19 -25.33 21.99
C ASN A 140 -10.24 -26.53 22.18
N SER A 141 -10.25 -27.15 23.34
CA SER A 141 -9.36 -28.26 23.72
C SER A 141 -10.14 -29.39 24.39
N SER A 142 -9.56 -30.58 24.45
CA SER A 142 -10.15 -31.71 25.19
C SER A 142 -10.17 -31.50 26.72
N ILE A 143 -9.44 -30.50 27.22
CA ILE A 143 -9.32 -30.18 28.65
C ILE A 143 -10.37 -29.14 29.03
N ALA A 144 -11.51 -29.60 29.54
CA ALA A 144 -12.54 -28.71 30.08
C ALA A 144 -11.98 -27.81 31.21
N PRO A 145 -12.37 -26.51 31.28
CA PRO A 145 -11.87 -25.59 32.29
C PRO A 145 -12.09 -26.10 33.72
N ALA A 146 -11.11 -25.90 34.59
CA ALA A 146 -11.08 -26.49 35.94
C ALA A 146 -11.93 -25.73 36.97
N SER A 147 -12.70 -24.72 36.52
CA SER A 147 -13.70 -23.97 37.26
C SER A 147 -14.81 -23.49 36.31
N LYS A 148 -15.96 -23.11 36.87
CA LYS A 148 -17.01 -22.29 36.22
C LYS A 148 -17.09 -20.90 36.87
N ASP A 149 -15.95 -20.41 37.34
CA ASP A 149 -15.83 -19.18 38.09
C ASP A 149 -15.42 -18.07 37.10
N PRO A 150 -16.20 -16.99 36.93
CA PRO A 150 -15.89 -15.94 35.97
C PRO A 150 -14.65 -15.11 36.33
N THR A 151 -14.03 -15.35 37.51
CA THR A 151 -12.76 -14.75 37.92
C THR A 151 -11.54 -15.63 37.61
N VAL A 152 -11.72 -16.89 37.18
CA VAL A 152 -10.63 -17.87 37.00
C VAL A 152 -10.73 -18.66 35.69
N ALA A 153 -9.68 -18.59 34.88
CA ALA A 153 -9.50 -19.37 33.66
C ALA A 153 -8.53 -20.55 33.85
N SER A 154 -8.44 -21.41 32.83
CA SER A 154 -7.40 -22.44 32.70
C SER A 154 -6.69 -22.30 31.35
N ALA A 155 -5.38 -22.51 31.30
CA ALA A 155 -4.62 -22.46 30.05
C ALA A 155 -3.50 -23.49 29.99
N LEU A 156 -3.07 -23.82 28.78
CA LEU A 156 -1.94 -24.68 28.47
C LEU A 156 -0.80 -23.82 27.91
N LEU A 157 0.39 -23.93 28.48
CA LEU A 157 1.60 -23.31 27.95
C LEU A 157 2.24 -24.19 26.87
N PHE A 158 2.52 -23.62 25.71
CA PHE A 158 3.31 -24.23 24.64
C PHE A 158 4.62 -23.44 24.45
N PRO A 159 5.80 -24.09 24.28
CA PRO A 159 6.02 -25.52 24.02
C PRO A 159 6.14 -26.43 25.25
N SER A 160 6.13 -25.90 26.47
CA SER A 160 6.42 -26.67 27.69
C SER A 160 5.35 -27.68 28.13
N PHE A 161 4.20 -27.71 27.45
CA PHE A 161 3.02 -28.54 27.73
C PHE A 161 2.56 -28.54 29.20
N LYS A 162 2.75 -27.41 29.90
CA LYS A 162 2.29 -27.24 31.28
C LYS A 162 0.85 -26.73 31.30
N PHE A 163 -0.07 -27.54 31.80
CA PHE A 163 -1.45 -27.13 32.05
C PHE A 163 -1.53 -26.40 33.38
N ILE A 164 -1.99 -25.15 33.34
CA ILE A 164 -2.19 -24.29 34.50
C ILE A 164 -3.71 -24.18 34.72
N PRO A 165 -4.26 -24.87 35.74
CA PRO A 165 -5.70 -25.04 35.90
C PRO A 165 -6.41 -23.81 36.46
N SER A 166 -5.68 -22.87 37.05
CA SER A 166 -6.24 -21.76 37.83
C SER A 166 -5.43 -20.49 37.61
N ILE A 167 -5.83 -19.69 36.63
CA ILE A 167 -5.24 -18.38 36.31
C ILE A 167 -6.30 -17.31 36.60
N PRO A 168 -6.05 -16.38 37.53
CA PRO A 168 -6.91 -15.22 37.77
C PRO A 168 -7.07 -14.39 36.50
N ALA A 169 -8.31 -14.04 36.17
CA ALA A 169 -8.68 -13.34 34.95
C ALA A 169 -8.70 -11.80 35.08
N GLU A 170 -8.57 -11.29 36.30
CA GLU A 170 -8.64 -9.88 36.64
C GLU A 170 -7.25 -9.22 36.71
N ILE A 171 -7.22 -7.90 36.47
CA ILE A 171 -6.05 -7.06 36.72
C ILE A 171 -6.28 -6.38 38.07
N GLY A 172 -5.60 -6.86 39.11
CA GLY A 172 -5.82 -6.42 40.50
C GLY A 172 -4.52 -6.34 41.32
N PRO A 173 -4.52 -5.65 42.46
CA PRO A 173 -3.29 -5.26 43.17
C PRO A 173 -2.68 -6.34 44.09
N ASN A 174 -3.24 -7.56 44.12
CA ASN A 174 -2.84 -8.63 45.03
C ASN A 174 -2.20 -9.81 44.29
N ASP A 175 -1.41 -10.57 45.04
CA ASP A 175 -0.35 -11.50 44.58
C ASP A 175 -0.76 -12.71 43.70
N THR A 176 -2.03 -12.77 43.29
CA THR A 176 -2.59 -13.70 42.31
C THR A 176 -3.30 -12.89 41.22
N ASP A 177 -2.53 -12.20 40.38
CA ASP A 177 -3.04 -11.38 39.30
C ASP A 177 -2.44 -11.75 37.94
N LEU A 178 -3.01 -11.19 36.87
CA LEU A 178 -2.59 -11.45 35.50
C LEU A 178 -1.15 -10.94 35.21
N THR A 179 -0.69 -9.92 35.92
CA THR A 179 0.69 -9.40 35.86
C THR A 179 1.68 -10.44 36.41
N THR A 180 1.38 -11.03 37.57
CA THR A 180 2.18 -12.10 38.17
C THR A 180 2.21 -13.34 37.27
N PHE A 181 1.10 -13.65 36.58
CA PHE A 181 1.07 -14.73 35.59
C PHE A 181 1.99 -14.46 34.39
N ILE A 182 1.95 -13.25 33.82
CA ILE A 182 2.85 -12.82 32.74
C ILE A 182 4.32 -12.94 33.17
N ARG A 183 4.67 -12.39 34.34
CA ARG A 183 6.05 -12.42 34.87
C ARG A 183 6.53 -13.81 35.30
N ALA A 184 5.63 -14.72 35.67
CA ALA A 184 5.98 -16.10 36.00
C ALA A 184 6.26 -16.97 34.76
N PHE A 185 5.51 -16.77 33.65
CA PHE A 185 5.47 -17.77 32.57
C PHE A 185 5.64 -17.25 31.13
N LEU A 186 5.34 -15.98 30.84
CA LEU A 186 5.21 -15.47 29.46
C LEU A 186 6.29 -14.48 29.03
N LEU A 187 6.90 -13.76 29.97
CA LEU A 187 8.08 -12.94 29.68
C LEU A 187 9.29 -13.85 29.37
N PRO A 188 10.29 -13.37 28.60
CA PRO A 188 11.51 -14.13 28.33
C PRO A 188 12.39 -14.26 29.58
N GLU A 189 13.11 -15.38 29.71
CA GLU A 189 14.06 -15.62 30.83
C GLU A 189 15.35 -14.80 30.73
N LYS A 190 15.70 -14.37 29.52
CA LYS A 190 16.72 -13.35 29.24
C LYS A 190 16.21 -12.48 28.11
N LEU A 191 16.24 -11.15 28.29
CA LEU A 191 15.89 -10.22 27.23
C LEU A 191 16.86 -10.34 26.05
N HIS A 192 16.37 -10.11 24.83
CA HIS A 192 17.23 -10.04 23.65
C HIS A 192 18.21 -8.87 23.79
N SER A 193 19.48 -9.05 23.39
CA SER A 193 20.60 -8.15 23.71
C SER A 193 20.37 -6.66 23.40
N MET A 194 19.56 -6.33 22.40
CA MET A 194 19.18 -4.94 22.08
C MET A 194 18.42 -4.20 23.20
N HIS A 195 17.89 -4.89 24.21
CA HIS A 195 17.25 -4.28 25.39
C HIS A 195 18.25 -3.92 26.50
N GLY A 196 19.53 -4.29 26.38
CA GLY A 196 20.54 -4.06 27.42
C GLY A 196 20.86 -2.59 27.71
N GLY A 197 20.33 -1.65 26.90
CA GLY A 197 20.38 -0.20 27.16
C GLY A 197 19.18 0.38 27.92
N LEU A 198 18.20 -0.45 28.32
CA LEU A 198 17.11 -0.02 29.20
C LEU A 198 17.58 0.09 30.66
N PRO A 199 16.94 0.93 31.50
CA PRO A 199 17.14 0.92 32.96
C PRO A 199 16.98 -0.48 33.58
N GLU A 200 17.73 -0.79 34.64
CA GLU A 200 17.71 -2.11 35.29
C GLU A 200 16.31 -2.48 35.82
N ASP A 201 15.52 -1.50 36.26
CA ASP A 201 14.15 -1.70 36.73
C ASP A 201 13.15 -1.98 35.58
N GLU A 202 13.35 -1.37 34.41
CA GLU A 202 12.61 -1.72 33.18
C GLU A 202 13.00 -3.12 32.69
N GLN A 203 14.29 -3.46 32.67
CA GLN A 203 14.75 -4.81 32.34
C GLN A 203 14.20 -5.87 33.32
N ALA A 204 14.22 -5.59 34.62
CA ALA A 204 13.64 -6.46 35.65
C ALA A 204 12.11 -6.57 35.58
N ARG A 205 11.41 -5.56 35.04
CA ARG A 205 9.97 -5.64 34.73
C ARG A 205 9.69 -6.50 33.51
N MET A 206 10.51 -6.42 32.46
CA MET A 206 10.32 -7.14 31.19
C MET A 206 10.92 -8.57 31.15
N THR A 207 11.64 -9.00 32.20
CA THR A 207 12.21 -10.35 32.32
C THR A 207 11.34 -11.27 33.20
N ARG A 208 11.36 -12.58 32.93
CA ARG A 208 10.69 -13.61 33.74
C ARG A 208 11.28 -13.70 35.15
N VAL A 209 10.43 -13.98 36.12
CA VAL A 209 10.82 -14.34 37.50
C VAL A 209 10.27 -15.74 37.82
N PRO A 210 11.03 -16.82 37.56
CA PRO A 210 10.53 -18.20 37.66
C PRO A 210 9.95 -18.58 39.02
N ASP A 211 10.46 -18.01 40.13
CA ASP A 211 9.96 -18.28 41.48
C ASP A 211 8.48 -17.92 41.66
N LEU A 212 7.97 -16.95 40.89
CA LEU A 212 6.54 -16.60 40.89
C LEU A 212 5.64 -17.74 40.38
N ALA A 213 6.17 -18.71 39.65
CA ALA A 213 5.43 -19.90 39.24
C ALA A 213 4.92 -20.71 40.44
N SER A 214 5.60 -20.64 41.59
CA SER A 214 5.18 -21.32 42.84
C SER A 214 3.83 -20.82 43.39
N LYS A 215 3.41 -19.60 43.04
CA LYS A 215 2.10 -19.02 43.41
C LYS A 215 0.94 -19.71 42.70
N PHE A 216 1.19 -20.36 41.56
CA PHE A 216 0.17 -21.04 40.77
C PHE A 216 0.08 -22.51 41.18
N THR A 217 -0.77 -22.80 42.18
CA THR A 217 -0.89 -24.17 42.70
C THR A 217 -1.54 -25.12 41.69
N GLY A 218 -0.98 -26.34 41.59
CA GLY A 218 -1.55 -27.41 40.77
C GLY A 218 -1.25 -27.36 39.28
N VAL A 219 -0.19 -26.66 38.84
CA VAL A 219 0.37 -26.86 37.50
C VAL A 219 0.64 -28.35 37.26
N LEU A 220 0.26 -28.85 36.08
CA LEU A 220 0.49 -30.24 35.66
C LEU A 220 1.32 -30.27 34.38
N ASP A 221 2.40 -31.05 34.38
CA ASP A 221 3.06 -31.48 33.16
C ASP A 221 2.22 -32.56 32.46
N ILE A 222 1.98 -32.43 31.15
CA ILE A 222 1.15 -33.40 30.41
C ILE A 222 2.00 -34.64 30.08
N ALA A 223 1.74 -35.73 30.82
CA ALA A 223 2.53 -36.97 30.79
C ALA A 223 2.19 -37.95 29.64
N GLN A 224 1.31 -37.58 28.72
CA GLN A 224 0.95 -38.34 27.51
C GLN A 224 1.17 -37.47 26.28
N SER A 225 1.44 -38.08 25.12
CA SER A 225 1.79 -37.31 23.93
C SER A 225 0.63 -36.49 23.38
N PRO A 226 0.65 -35.15 23.47
CA PRO A 226 -0.43 -34.31 22.96
C PRO A 226 -0.45 -34.39 21.44
N THR A 227 -1.64 -34.51 20.85
CA THR A 227 -1.82 -34.38 19.39
C THR A 227 -2.15 -32.93 19.07
N VAL A 228 -1.34 -32.26 18.25
CA VAL A 228 -1.60 -30.88 17.83
C VAL A 228 -2.08 -30.88 16.38
N LEU A 229 -3.35 -30.59 16.16
CA LEU A 229 -3.88 -30.40 14.81
C LEU A 229 -3.65 -28.97 14.33
N ILE A 230 -3.01 -28.85 13.18
CA ILE A 230 -2.46 -27.62 12.62
C ILE A 230 -3.28 -27.21 11.39
N CYS A 231 -3.81 -25.98 11.44
CA CYS A 231 -4.52 -25.34 10.35
C CYS A 231 -3.78 -24.05 9.95
N GLY A 232 -3.48 -23.88 8.67
CA GLY A 232 -2.83 -22.68 8.15
C GLY A 232 -3.86 -21.66 7.70
N HIS A 233 -3.92 -20.48 8.35
CA HIS A 233 -4.88 -19.43 7.98
C HIS A 233 -4.28 -18.02 8.06
N GLY A 234 -4.69 -17.16 7.12
CA GLY A 234 -4.33 -15.75 7.06
C GLY A 234 -5.11 -15.07 5.93
N GLY A 235 -6.40 -14.79 6.16
CA GLY A 235 -7.36 -14.40 5.13
C GLY A 235 -8.12 -15.63 4.58
N ARG A 236 -9.34 -15.40 4.08
CA ARG A 236 -10.23 -16.46 3.56
C ARG A 236 -9.70 -17.06 2.26
N ASP A 237 -8.84 -18.06 2.42
CA ASP A 237 -8.14 -18.77 1.36
C ASP A 237 -7.72 -20.15 1.90
N MET A 238 -7.86 -21.22 1.12
CA MET A 238 -7.60 -22.65 1.46
C MET A 238 -6.11 -23.02 1.65
N ARG A 239 -5.27 -22.10 2.14
CA ARG A 239 -3.80 -22.27 2.29
C ARG A 239 -3.33 -23.33 3.30
N CYS A 240 -4.25 -24.11 3.87
CA CYS A 240 -3.96 -25.18 4.82
C CYS A 240 -2.93 -26.18 4.26
N GLY A 241 -3.08 -26.64 3.01
CA GLY A 241 -2.21 -27.68 2.44
C GLY A 241 -0.73 -27.29 2.25
N VAL A 242 -0.42 -26.00 2.16
CA VAL A 242 0.96 -25.50 1.94
C VAL A 242 1.60 -25.00 3.24
N MET A 243 0.82 -24.30 4.08
CA MET A 243 1.35 -23.71 5.31
C MET A 243 1.33 -24.70 6.49
N ALA A 244 0.40 -25.65 6.54
CA ALA A 244 0.32 -26.58 7.67
C ALA A 244 1.53 -27.54 7.77
N PRO A 245 2.09 -28.12 6.67
CA PRO A 245 3.33 -28.91 6.76
C PRO A 245 4.54 -28.09 7.26
N VAL A 246 4.64 -26.82 6.85
CA VAL A 246 5.73 -25.92 7.28
C VAL A 246 5.56 -25.53 8.75
N LEU A 247 4.32 -25.36 9.24
CA LEU A 247 4.04 -25.15 10.66
C LEU A 247 4.21 -26.44 11.50
N GLU A 248 3.95 -27.61 10.94
CA GLU A 248 4.13 -28.91 11.57
C GLU A 248 5.61 -29.19 11.85
N GLN A 249 6.47 -29.02 10.84
CA GLN A 249 7.91 -29.12 11.03
C GLN A 249 8.39 -28.17 12.15
N GLU A 250 7.74 -27.03 12.36
CA GLU A 250 8.23 -25.99 13.29
C GLU A 250 7.89 -26.38 14.71
N PHE A 251 6.73 -27.01 14.88
CA PHE A 251 6.36 -27.64 16.12
C PHE A 251 7.36 -28.76 16.43
N GLN A 252 7.77 -29.59 15.45
CA GLN A 252 8.86 -30.56 15.67
C GLN A 252 10.17 -29.87 16.08
N ARG A 253 10.62 -28.84 15.35
CA ARG A 253 11.91 -28.15 15.57
C ARG A 253 11.97 -27.45 16.93
N VAL A 254 10.91 -26.73 17.32
CA VAL A 254 10.80 -26.06 18.62
C VAL A 254 10.74 -27.09 19.74
N LEU A 255 9.93 -28.14 19.60
CA LEU A 255 9.82 -29.20 20.59
C LEU A 255 11.17 -29.90 20.80
N LEU A 256 11.88 -30.25 19.73
CA LEU A 256 13.23 -30.82 19.80
C LEU A 256 14.21 -29.89 20.51
N SER A 257 14.15 -28.57 20.26
CA SER A 257 14.95 -27.56 20.98
C SER A 257 14.59 -27.39 22.47
N GLN A 258 13.52 -28.03 22.93
CA GLN A 258 13.04 -28.02 24.31
C GLN A 258 13.07 -29.43 24.95
N GLY A 259 13.75 -30.39 24.31
CA GLY A 259 13.89 -31.76 24.81
C GLY A 259 12.67 -32.68 24.55
N TYR A 260 11.73 -32.25 23.71
CA TYR A 260 10.59 -33.05 23.26
C TYR A 260 10.83 -33.63 21.87
N THR A 261 10.60 -34.93 21.71
CA THR A 261 10.49 -35.55 20.39
C THR A 261 9.12 -35.30 19.78
N ALA A 262 8.98 -35.42 18.45
CA ALA A 262 7.69 -35.24 17.80
C ALA A 262 7.54 -36.09 16.52
N THR A 263 6.32 -36.55 16.26
CA THR A 263 5.89 -37.18 15.00
C THR A 263 5.09 -36.19 14.16
N GLY A 264 5.25 -36.24 12.83
CA GLY A 264 4.43 -35.48 11.89
C GLY A 264 3.21 -36.27 11.41
N SER A 265 2.38 -35.62 10.60
CA SER A 265 1.15 -36.16 10.02
C SER A 265 1.32 -37.46 9.22
N ASP A 266 2.48 -37.66 8.58
CA ASP A 266 2.84 -38.90 7.86
C ASP A 266 3.45 -39.99 8.78
N GLY A 267 3.62 -39.70 10.07
CA GLY A 267 4.20 -40.60 11.06
C GLY A 267 3.16 -41.49 11.75
N ALA A 268 3.60 -42.65 12.23
CA ALA A 268 2.79 -43.45 13.14
C ALA A 268 2.65 -42.74 14.50
N ILE A 269 1.42 -42.63 15.02
CA ILE A 269 1.13 -42.02 16.32
C ILE A 269 1.88 -42.77 17.43
N MET A 270 2.60 -42.03 18.29
CA MET A 270 3.34 -42.56 19.43
C MET A 270 2.85 -41.90 20.73
N ASP A 271 2.68 -42.68 21.81
CA ASP A 271 2.44 -42.16 23.17
C ASP A 271 3.68 -42.47 24.02
N ALA A 272 4.46 -41.43 24.34
CA ALA A 272 5.71 -41.53 25.09
C ALA A 272 5.99 -40.27 25.92
N PRO A 273 6.72 -40.38 27.04
CA PRO A 273 7.18 -39.22 27.81
C PRO A 273 8.01 -38.29 26.93
N ASN A 274 7.75 -36.98 27.02
CA ASN A 274 8.39 -35.95 26.19
C ASN A 274 8.29 -36.24 24.67
N HIS A 275 7.16 -36.78 24.20
CA HIS A 275 6.83 -36.89 22.78
C HIS A 275 5.52 -36.15 22.46
N ALA A 276 5.37 -35.61 21.26
CA ALA A 276 4.13 -34.99 20.77
C ALA A 276 3.76 -35.46 19.36
N ASN A 277 2.48 -35.73 19.13
CA ASN A 277 1.97 -36.06 17.80
C ASN A 277 1.50 -34.79 17.11
N LEU A 278 1.75 -34.65 15.81
CA LEU A 278 1.27 -33.54 15.00
C LEU A 278 0.41 -34.06 13.85
N GLY A 279 -0.54 -33.26 13.39
CA GLY A 279 -1.42 -33.63 12.29
C GLY A 279 -1.96 -32.42 11.56
N LEU A 280 -2.28 -32.56 10.29
CA LEU A 280 -2.83 -31.48 9.47
C LEU A 280 -4.36 -31.61 9.38
N ILE A 281 -5.08 -30.48 9.41
CA ILE A 281 -6.55 -30.45 9.30
C ILE A 281 -7.01 -29.36 8.33
N SER A 282 -8.01 -29.68 7.51
CA SER A 282 -8.67 -28.72 6.61
C SER A 282 -9.87 -28.04 7.29
N HIS A 283 -10.29 -26.89 6.76
CA HIS A 283 -11.31 -26.05 7.41
C HIS A 283 -12.74 -26.51 7.10
N ILE A 284 -13.24 -27.48 7.85
CA ILE A 284 -14.65 -27.91 7.83
C ILE A 284 -15.41 -27.18 8.95
N GLY A 285 -16.56 -26.57 8.63
CA GLY A 285 -17.58 -26.22 9.64
C GLY A 285 -17.27 -25.06 10.60
N GLY A 286 -17.35 -23.82 10.11
CA GLY A 286 -17.93 -22.70 10.90
C GLY A 286 -17.23 -22.22 12.18
N HIS A 287 -16.05 -21.59 12.06
CA HIS A 287 -15.57 -20.63 13.05
C HIS A 287 -15.09 -19.32 12.39
N LYS A 288 -15.29 -18.19 13.06
CA LYS A 288 -14.87 -16.86 12.62
C LYS A 288 -13.90 -16.27 13.66
N TYR A 289 -12.74 -15.82 13.20
CA TYR A 289 -11.78 -14.98 13.95
C TYR A 289 -11.07 -15.60 15.18
N ALA A 290 -10.29 -16.67 14.96
CA ALA A 290 -9.17 -17.02 15.85
C ALA A 290 -8.02 -17.70 15.05
N GLY A 291 -6.80 -17.68 15.60
CA GLY A 291 -5.64 -18.40 15.06
C GLY A 291 -5.71 -19.88 15.43
N ASN A 292 -6.35 -20.69 14.59
CA ASN A 292 -6.74 -22.05 14.97
C ASN A 292 -5.60 -23.08 14.92
N LYS A 293 -5.19 -23.52 16.11
CA LYS A 293 -4.55 -24.83 16.35
C LYS A 293 -5.44 -25.59 17.34
N GLN A 294 -5.62 -26.89 17.17
CA GLN A 294 -6.44 -27.70 18.08
C GLN A 294 -5.58 -28.73 18.82
N PRO A 295 -5.23 -28.48 20.10
CA PRO A 295 -4.56 -29.47 20.94
C PRO A 295 -5.57 -30.54 21.41
N LEU A 296 -5.57 -31.67 20.71
CA LEU A 296 -6.20 -32.92 21.10
C LEU A 296 -5.21 -33.73 21.95
N VAL A 297 -5.20 -33.49 23.26
CA VAL A 297 -4.55 -34.42 24.19
C VAL A 297 -5.41 -35.69 24.23
N PRO A 298 -4.90 -36.88 23.84
CA PRO A 298 -5.65 -38.12 23.91
C PRO A 298 -5.77 -38.55 25.38
N ILE A 299 -6.91 -38.24 26.01
CA ILE A 299 -7.07 -38.39 27.46
C ILE A 299 -7.10 -39.87 27.87
N GLY A 300 -5.94 -40.39 28.28
CA GLY A 300 -5.87 -41.53 29.18
C GLY A 300 -6.53 -41.13 30.50
N ASN A 301 -7.56 -41.86 30.91
CA ASN A 301 -8.51 -41.51 31.98
C ASN A 301 -7.93 -41.41 33.41
N LYS A 302 -6.61 -41.31 33.58
CA LYS A 302 -5.92 -41.24 34.89
C LYS A 302 -5.58 -39.81 35.33
N ALA A 303 -4.98 -38.98 34.46
CA ALA A 303 -4.43 -37.67 34.87
C ALA A 303 -5.51 -36.70 35.39
N LEU A 304 -6.63 -36.56 34.68
CA LEU A 304 -7.77 -35.73 35.13
C LEU A 304 -8.41 -36.27 36.43
N HIS A 305 -8.23 -37.56 36.73
CA HIS A 305 -8.87 -38.22 37.85
C HIS A 305 -8.16 -37.94 39.18
N GLU A 306 -6.85 -37.71 39.17
CA GLU A 306 -6.11 -37.24 40.36
C GLU A 306 -6.38 -35.78 40.66
N PHE A 307 -6.47 -34.92 39.63
CA PHE A 307 -6.77 -33.50 39.85
C PHE A 307 -8.18 -33.29 40.44
N ARG A 308 -9.16 -34.07 39.97
CA ARG A 308 -10.51 -34.13 40.58
C ARG A 308 -10.54 -34.74 41.98
N ARG A 309 -9.55 -35.54 42.39
CA ARG A 309 -9.40 -35.98 43.78
C ARG A 309 -8.82 -34.89 44.69
N ARG A 310 -7.80 -34.14 44.25
CA ARG A 310 -7.14 -33.11 45.09
C ARG A 310 -8.08 -31.94 45.46
N LYS A 311 -8.94 -31.46 44.54
CA LYS A 311 -9.95 -30.43 44.85
C LYS A 311 -11.06 -30.88 45.83
N ARG A 312 -11.08 -32.14 46.30
CA ARG A 312 -12.10 -32.66 47.24
C ARG A 312 -11.61 -32.88 48.67
N ILE A 313 -10.39 -32.44 49.03
CA ILE A 313 -9.78 -32.65 50.35
C ILE A 313 -9.55 -31.32 51.09
N GLN A 314 -10.48 -30.35 50.96
CA GLN A 314 -10.52 -29.17 51.84
C GLN A 314 -11.87 -28.42 51.85
N ARG A 315 -12.99 -29.13 52.10
CA ARG A 315 -14.28 -28.55 52.53
C ARG A 315 -15.31 -29.66 52.85
N ASP A 316 -15.03 -30.43 53.90
CA ASP A 316 -16.05 -31.28 54.52
C ASP A 316 -15.76 -31.44 56.02
N ASN A 317 -16.56 -30.77 56.84
CA ASN A 317 -16.53 -30.90 58.30
C ASN A 317 -17.99 -30.95 58.82
N ILE A 318 -18.62 -32.12 58.65
CA ILE A 318 -19.13 -32.97 59.75
C ILE A 318 -20.10 -32.29 60.77
N PRO A 319 -21.27 -32.89 61.14
CA PRO A 319 -22.12 -33.87 60.42
C PRO A 319 -23.66 -33.77 60.75
N ARG A 320 -24.47 -34.72 60.25
CA ARG A 320 -25.41 -35.64 60.98
C ARG A 320 -26.36 -36.30 59.95
N ARG A 321 -26.40 -37.63 59.76
CA ARG A 321 -26.99 -38.72 60.61
C ARG A 321 -28.53 -38.61 60.73
N ASN A 322 -29.34 -39.67 60.59
CA ASN A 322 -29.05 -41.11 60.68
C ASN A 322 -30.17 -42.03 60.10
N THR A 323 -29.82 -43.22 59.53
CA THR A 323 -30.58 -44.54 59.55
C THR A 323 -32.01 -44.63 58.93
N VAL A 324 -32.53 -45.75 58.36
CA VAL A 324 -32.09 -47.18 58.17
C VAL A 324 -32.91 -47.92 57.06
N ALA A 325 -32.48 -49.13 56.65
CA ALA A 325 -33.24 -50.26 56.03
C ALA A 325 -33.33 -50.49 54.48
N LEU A 326 -32.68 -51.61 54.05
CA LEU A 326 -33.15 -52.71 53.18
C LEU A 326 -33.21 -52.63 51.60
N LEU A 327 -33.30 -53.82 50.98
CA LEU A 327 -33.05 -54.27 49.58
C LEU A 327 -34.31 -54.98 48.97
N PRO A 328 -34.36 -55.66 47.77
CA PRO A 328 -33.40 -55.90 46.65
C PRO A 328 -33.95 -55.77 45.17
N SER A 329 -33.15 -56.20 44.16
CA SER A 329 -33.51 -56.75 42.80
C SER A 329 -33.80 -55.81 41.58
N GLN A 330 -33.71 -56.19 40.27
CA GLN A 330 -32.77 -56.94 39.34
C GLN A 330 -33.46 -57.08 37.92
N HIS A 331 -32.96 -57.51 36.74
CA HIS A 331 -31.70 -58.09 36.15
C HIS A 331 -31.68 -57.97 34.56
N ASN A 332 -30.53 -58.23 33.90
CA ASN A 332 -30.27 -58.82 32.53
C ASN A 332 -30.42 -58.07 31.14
N ASP A 333 -29.27 -57.86 30.47
CA ASP A 333 -28.68 -58.51 29.25
C ASP A 333 -29.21 -58.48 27.75
N ALA A 334 -28.34 -57.95 26.85
CA ALA A 334 -27.68 -58.55 25.64
C ALA A 334 -28.28 -58.72 24.17
N ALA A 335 -27.69 -57.97 23.20
CA ALA A 335 -26.94 -58.39 21.95
C ALA A 335 -27.56 -58.90 20.58
N VAL A 336 -26.74 -58.77 19.48
CA VAL A 336 -26.57 -59.64 18.23
C VAL A 336 -26.90 -59.12 16.77
N ALA A 337 -25.84 -58.74 16.01
CA ALA A 337 -25.35 -59.12 14.62
C ALA A 337 -26.02 -58.89 13.19
N MET A 338 -25.14 -58.98 12.14
CA MET A 338 -25.29 -59.24 10.66
C MET A 338 -25.72 -58.12 9.64
N GLN A 339 -25.46 -58.19 8.30
CA GLN A 339 -24.23 -58.49 7.48
C GLN A 339 -24.39 -58.16 5.93
N SER A 340 -23.33 -57.66 5.26
CA SER A 340 -22.89 -57.85 3.82
C SER A 340 -23.75 -57.50 2.55
N LEU A 341 -23.21 -56.70 1.58
CA LEU A 341 -22.95 -57.03 0.12
C LEU A 341 -22.73 -55.83 -0.90
N LEU A 342 -22.34 -56.17 -2.15
CA LEU A 342 -21.75 -55.41 -3.31
C LEU A 342 -22.79 -55.02 -4.43
N ARG A 343 -22.56 -54.30 -5.57
CA ARG A 343 -21.60 -53.28 -6.15
C ARG A 343 -21.98 -53.00 -7.66
N ILE A 344 -21.43 -51.94 -8.31
CA ILE A 344 -21.19 -51.72 -9.81
C ILE A 344 -22.16 -50.83 -10.66
N ARG A 345 -21.61 -49.68 -11.15
CA ARG A 345 -21.55 -49.00 -12.51
C ARG A 345 -22.43 -49.46 -13.73
N LEU A 346 -22.70 -48.71 -14.84
CA LEU A 346 -22.24 -47.43 -15.47
C LEU A 346 -23.18 -46.95 -16.65
N THR A 347 -22.97 -45.73 -17.22
CA THR A 347 -23.39 -45.21 -18.58
C THR A 347 -24.89 -45.09 -18.97
N SER A 348 -25.39 -44.28 -19.94
CA SER A 348 -24.95 -43.00 -20.59
C SER A 348 -26.01 -42.41 -21.57
N LEU A 349 -26.06 -41.07 -21.74
CA LEU A 349 -26.63 -40.25 -22.85
C LEU A 349 -28.19 -40.12 -23.06
N PRO A 350 -28.69 -39.09 -23.81
CA PRO A 350 -30.11 -38.65 -23.92
C PRO A 350 -30.63 -38.74 -25.40
N PRO A 351 -31.61 -37.95 -25.92
CA PRO A 351 -32.72 -37.14 -25.36
C PRO A 351 -34.13 -37.43 -25.97
N ALA A 352 -35.21 -36.80 -25.48
CA ALA A 352 -36.50 -36.74 -26.21
C ALA A 352 -37.38 -35.51 -25.89
N ARG A 353 -38.06 -34.96 -26.91
CA ARG A 353 -39.18 -33.98 -26.80
C ARG A 353 -40.49 -34.66 -27.21
N VAL A 354 -41.58 -34.46 -26.47
CA VAL A 354 -42.96 -34.62 -26.98
C VAL A 354 -43.84 -33.47 -26.47
N ARG A 355 -44.84 -33.08 -27.27
CA ARG A 355 -45.79 -31.98 -26.98
C ARG A 355 -47.15 -32.52 -26.50
N GLY A 356 -47.75 -31.79 -25.55
CA GLY A 356 -49.18 -31.45 -25.59
C GLY A 356 -50.19 -32.48 -25.06
N GLY A 357 -51.33 -31.95 -24.59
CA GLY A 357 -52.46 -32.70 -24.03
C GLY A 357 -53.18 -31.84 -23.00
N ALA A 358 -54.48 -31.63 -23.14
CA ALA A 358 -55.29 -30.78 -22.26
C ALA A 358 -56.67 -31.42 -22.00
N ARG A 359 -57.37 -30.92 -20.97
CA ARG A 359 -58.74 -31.33 -20.51
C ARG A 359 -58.74 -32.71 -19.81
N LEU A 360 -59.48 -32.96 -18.72
CA LEU A 360 -60.71 -32.36 -18.16
C LEU A 360 -60.78 -32.44 -16.61
N LEU A 361 -61.80 -31.80 -16.01
CA LEU A 361 -62.22 -31.93 -14.59
C LEU A 361 -63.35 -32.98 -14.45
N PRO A 362 -63.57 -33.60 -13.26
CA PRO A 362 -64.53 -33.00 -12.31
C PRO A 362 -64.25 -33.18 -10.79
N ARG A 363 -64.58 -32.11 -10.04
CA ARG A 363 -65.09 -32.00 -8.65
C ARG A 363 -64.83 -33.14 -7.62
N GLY A 364 -64.23 -32.75 -6.48
CA GLY A 364 -64.35 -33.41 -5.17
C GLY A 364 -64.07 -32.42 -4.01
N LEU A 365 -64.87 -32.45 -2.94
CA LEU A 365 -64.76 -31.59 -1.74
C LEU A 365 -63.51 -32.00 -0.90
N SER A 366 -62.91 -31.19 -0.01
CA SER A 366 -63.50 -30.29 0.98
C SER A 366 -62.54 -29.17 1.48
N SER A 367 -63.01 -28.31 2.38
CA SER A 367 -62.34 -27.09 2.87
C SER A 367 -61.27 -27.30 3.94
N LYS A 368 -60.24 -26.43 3.93
CA LYS A 368 -59.67 -25.77 5.12
C LYS A 368 -58.99 -24.46 4.70
N HIS A 369 -59.28 -23.36 5.38
CA HIS A 369 -58.72 -22.04 5.05
C HIS A 369 -57.29 -21.86 5.59
N VAL A 370 -56.39 -21.35 4.75
CA VAL A 370 -55.15 -20.66 5.16
C VAL A 370 -55.01 -19.42 4.29
N THR A 371 -55.20 -18.24 4.88
CA THR A 371 -55.16 -16.96 4.18
C THR A 371 -53.72 -16.54 3.91
N ARG A 372 -53.13 -17.06 2.82
CA ARG A 372 -51.90 -16.48 2.27
C ARG A 372 -52.23 -15.13 1.63
N PHE A 373 -51.79 -14.04 2.26
CA PHE A 373 -51.70 -12.76 1.58
C PHE A 373 -50.77 -12.93 0.38
N ALA A 374 -51.30 -12.75 -0.83
CA ALA A 374 -50.49 -12.69 -2.03
C ALA A 374 -49.74 -11.37 -2.02
N ALA A 375 -48.40 -11.42 -1.92
CA ALA A 375 -47.58 -10.24 -2.06
C ALA A 375 -47.75 -9.67 -3.48
N THR A 376 -48.47 -8.57 -3.60
CA THR A 376 -48.55 -7.79 -4.84
C THR A 376 -47.17 -7.22 -5.14
N THR A 377 -46.43 -7.87 -6.02
CA THR A 377 -45.14 -7.37 -6.51
C THR A 377 -45.36 -6.06 -7.27
N SER A 378 -45.15 -4.94 -6.55
CA SER A 378 -44.93 -3.65 -7.20
C SER A 378 -43.81 -3.82 -8.21
N ASN A 379 -44.12 -3.57 -9.49
CA ASN A 379 -43.19 -3.81 -10.59
C ASN A 379 -42.23 -2.62 -10.70
N THR A 380 -41.39 -2.46 -9.69
CA THR A 380 -40.40 -1.38 -9.62
C THR A 380 -39.49 -1.43 -10.84
N ALA A 381 -39.23 -0.26 -11.44
CA ALA A 381 -38.39 -0.18 -12.63
C ALA A 381 -37.00 -0.75 -12.31
N ARG A 382 -36.52 -1.66 -13.17
CA ARG A 382 -35.20 -2.28 -13.03
C ARG A 382 -34.14 -1.18 -13.08
N LEU A 383 -33.33 -1.10 -12.03
CA LEU A 383 -32.21 -0.17 -11.93
C LEU A 383 -31.23 -0.38 -13.11
N ASP A 384 -31.06 0.68 -13.91
CA ASP A 384 -30.11 0.76 -15.03
C ASP A 384 -29.05 1.80 -14.65
N LEU A 385 -27.94 1.30 -14.07
CA LEU A 385 -26.86 2.15 -13.58
C LEU A 385 -26.20 2.95 -14.71
N PRO A 386 -25.79 2.37 -15.87
CA PRO A 386 -25.26 3.16 -16.98
C PRO A 386 -26.19 4.28 -17.50
N SER A 387 -27.51 4.11 -17.51
CA SER A 387 -28.43 5.20 -17.90
C SER A 387 -28.57 6.27 -16.81
N LEU A 388 -28.53 5.86 -15.55
CA LEU A 388 -28.57 6.73 -14.38
C LEU A 388 -27.28 7.58 -14.30
N ASP A 389 -26.09 6.98 -14.48
CA ASP A 389 -24.81 7.69 -14.57
C ASP A 389 -24.86 8.75 -15.68
N ARG A 390 -25.35 8.39 -16.88
CA ARG A 390 -25.51 9.33 -18.00
C ARG A 390 -26.42 10.52 -17.68
N LYS A 391 -27.54 10.31 -16.96
CA LYS A 391 -28.45 11.39 -16.52
C LYS A 391 -27.70 12.39 -15.64
N TRP A 392 -26.98 11.90 -14.63
CA TRP A 392 -26.32 12.76 -13.65
C TRP A 392 -25.05 13.43 -14.18
N GLN A 393 -24.24 12.73 -14.97
CA GLN A 393 -23.11 13.32 -15.70
C GLN A 393 -23.58 14.48 -16.59
N ALA A 394 -24.66 14.29 -17.37
CA ALA A 394 -25.21 15.34 -18.21
C ALA A 394 -25.76 16.54 -17.40
N LYS A 395 -26.39 16.29 -16.24
CA LYS A 395 -26.90 17.34 -15.35
C LYS A 395 -25.76 18.17 -14.74
N TRP A 396 -24.74 17.52 -14.15
CA TRP A 396 -23.58 18.20 -13.58
C TRP A 396 -22.70 18.92 -14.61
N HIS A 397 -22.71 18.50 -15.88
CA HIS A 397 -22.05 19.24 -16.97
C HIS A 397 -22.88 20.41 -17.54
N ALA A 398 -24.20 20.44 -17.29
CA ALA A 398 -25.09 21.53 -17.71
C ALA A 398 -25.23 22.64 -16.64
N GLU A 399 -25.04 22.30 -15.37
CA GLU A 399 -24.91 23.28 -14.27
C GLU A 399 -23.56 24.02 -14.39
N PRO A 400 -23.53 25.36 -14.55
CA PRO A 400 -22.26 26.08 -14.59
C PRO A 400 -21.59 26.05 -13.20
N ALA A 401 -20.26 25.92 -13.15
CA ALA A 401 -19.51 25.81 -11.90
C ALA A 401 -19.82 26.94 -10.89
N SER A 402 -20.08 28.15 -11.39
CA SER A 402 -20.49 29.31 -10.59
C SER A 402 -21.83 29.18 -9.85
N SER A 403 -22.66 28.17 -10.18
CA SER A 403 -23.92 27.90 -9.47
C SER A 403 -23.75 26.96 -8.26
N GLN A 404 -22.59 26.30 -8.10
CA GLN A 404 -22.28 25.48 -6.92
C GLN A 404 -21.41 26.21 -5.87
N GLY A 405 -21.20 27.52 -6.03
CA GLY A 405 -20.54 28.38 -5.05
C GLY A 405 -20.92 29.83 -5.23
N THR A 406 -21.65 30.41 -4.27
CA THR A 406 -22.10 31.80 -4.30
C THR A 406 -20.90 32.76 -4.19
N ALA A 407 -20.41 33.23 -5.34
CA ALA A 407 -19.44 34.30 -5.45
C ALA A 407 -20.02 35.59 -4.81
N GLY A 408 -19.62 35.87 -3.57
CA GLY A 408 -20.15 36.98 -2.77
C GLY A 408 -20.01 36.83 -1.26
N GLN A 409 -19.88 35.60 -0.72
CA GLN A 409 -19.65 35.37 0.73
C GLN A 409 -18.68 34.21 0.95
N THR A 410 -17.37 34.52 0.95
CA THR A 410 -16.26 33.54 1.02
C THR A 410 -15.30 33.75 2.18
N GLU A 411 -15.64 34.61 3.15
CA GLU A 411 -14.89 34.72 4.41
C GLU A 411 -15.41 33.69 5.44
N GLY A 412 -14.50 33.03 6.16
CA GLY A 412 -14.83 32.16 7.30
C GLY A 412 -15.08 30.67 7.03
N ARG A 413 -15.20 30.21 5.77
CA ARG A 413 -15.29 28.76 5.48
C ARG A 413 -13.91 28.08 5.58
N PRO A 414 -13.83 26.86 6.16
CA PRO A 414 -12.59 26.07 6.12
C PRO A 414 -12.25 25.70 4.67
N LYS A 415 -10.97 25.70 4.32
CA LYS A 415 -10.49 25.36 2.98
C LYS A 415 -9.85 23.97 2.99
N SER A 416 -9.96 23.23 1.90
CA SER A 416 -9.29 21.93 1.76
C SER A 416 -8.78 21.71 0.34
N TYR A 417 -7.47 21.66 0.21
CA TYR A 417 -6.79 21.39 -1.04
C TYR A 417 -6.46 19.88 -1.12
N ILE A 418 -7.13 19.16 -2.03
CA ILE A 418 -7.06 17.70 -2.16
C ILE A 418 -6.55 17.40 -3.57
N LEU A 419 -5.40 16.76 -3.68
CA LEU A 419 -4.73 16.57 -4.97
C LEU A 419 -4.23 15.14 -5.16
N PRO A 420 -4.72 14.42 -6.17
CA PRO A 420 -4.06 13.21 -6.66
C PRO A 420 -2.88 13.56 -7.59
N MET A 421 -1.89 12.66 -7.68
CA MET A 421 -0.86 12.75 -8.71
C MET A 421 -1.48 12.74 -10.12
N PHE A 422 -1.20 13.78 -10.89
CA PHE A 422 -1.62 13.89 -12.29
C PHE A 422 -0.95 12.82 -13.18
N PRO A 423 -1.60 12.33 -14.25
CA PRO A 423 -1.08 11.23 -15.06
C PRO A 423 -0.21 11.69 -16.23
N TYR A 424 0.72 10.82 -16.65
CA TYR A 424 1.45 10.94 -17.92
C TYR A 424 0.51 10.60 -19.11
N PRO A 425 0.29 11.51 -20.09
CA PRO A 425 -0.57 11.28 -21.26
C PRO A 425 0.12 10.44 -22.34
N SER A 426 0.55 9.25 -21.95
CA SER A 426 1.28 8.29 -22.79
C SER A 426 0.35 7.27 -23.48
N GLY A 427 -0.96 7.38 -23.32
CA GLY A 427 -1.97 6.43 -23.82
C GLY A 427 -3.29 6.59 -23.06
N THR A 428 -3.94 5.47 -22.71
CA THR A 428 -5.18 5.45 -21.92
C THR A 428 -4.96 5.24 -20.42
N LEU A 429 -5.95 5.65 -19.63
CA LEU A 429 -6.10 5.24 -18.23
C LEU A 429 -6.43 3.74 -18.13
N HIS A 430 -6.19 3.20 -16.93
CA HIS A 430 -6.50 1.83 -16.52
C HIS A 430 -6.96 1.82 -15.05
N MET A 431 -7.48 0.72 -14.53
CA MET A 431 -8.02 0.62 -13.17
C MET A 431 -7.10 1.14 -12.04
N GLY A 432 -5.77 0.99 -12.17
CA GLY A 432 -4.80 1.64 -11.27
C GLY A 432 -4.92 3.16 -11.14
N HIS A 433 -5.24 3.86 -12.23
CA HIS A 433 -5.52 5.31 -12.22
C HIS A 433 -6.88 5.60 -11.59
N LEU A 434 -7.92 4.83 -11.96
CA LEU A 434 -9.27 4.98 -11.40
C LEU A 434 -9.25 4.86 -9.86
N ARG A 435 -8.42 3.98 -9.29
CA ARG A 435 -8.28 3.87 -7.82
C ARG A 435 -7.87 5.19 -7.17
N VAL A 436 -6.83 5.86 -7.69
CA VAL A 436 -6.35 7.15 -7.14
C VAL A 436 -7.42 8.22 -7.24
N TYR A 437 -8.02 8.37 -8.42
CA TYR A 437 -8.98 9.45 -8.70
C TYR A 437 -10.36 9.21 -8.07
N THR A 438 -10.76 7.96 -7.82
CA THR A 438 -11.95 7.65 -7.02
C THR A 438 -11.73 8.03 -5.56
N ILE A 439 -10.55 7.74 -4.99
CA ILE A 439 -10.26 8.08 -3.59
C ILE A 439 -10.22 9.60 -3.41
N SER A 440 -9.53 10.34 -4.29
CA SER A 440 -9.49 11.81 -4.19
C SER A 440 -10.86 12.46 -4.35
N ASP A 441 -11.70 11.94 -5.26
CA ASP A 441 -13.09 12.39 -5.46
C ASP A 441 -14.01 12.08 -4.27
N VAL A 442 -13.84 10.92 -3.60
CA VAL A 442 -14.54 10.60 -2.34
C VAL A 442 -14.19 11.62 -1.26
N LEU A 443 -12.90 11.95 -1.07
CA LEU A 443 -12.48 12.95 -0.09
C LEU A 443 -13.00 14.34 -0.47
N SER A 444 -12.89 14.73 -1.74
CA SER A 444 -13.38 16.01 -2.27
C SER A 444 -14.88 16.20 -2.02
N ARG A 445 -15.70 15.22 -2.41
CA ARG A 445 -17.15 15.23 -2.19
C ARG A 445 -17.49 15.25 -0.70
N PHE A 446 -16.80 14.47 0.13
CA PHE A 446 -16.99 14.49 1.58
C PHE A 446 -16.73 15.87 2.18
N TYR A 447 -15.56 16.48 1.96
CA TYR A 447 -15.24 17.78 2.54
C TYR A 447 -16.14 18.91 1.98
N LYS A 448 -16.55 18.85 0.71
CA LYS A 448 -17.53 19.78 0.14
C LYS A 448 -18.89 19.64 0.85
N MET A 449 -19.34 18.41 1.15
CA MET A 449 -20.55 18.14 1.94
C MET A 449 -20.41 18.50 3.44
N ARG A 450 -19.18 18.58 3.98
CA ARG A 450 -18.89 19.14 5.31
C ARG A 450 -18.85 20.68 5.31
N GLY A 451 -19.06 21.34 4.17
CA GLY A 451 -19.11 22.81 4.03
C GLY A 451 -17.78 23.47 3.71
N HIS A 452 -16.73 22.70 3.39
CA HIS A 452 -15.42 23.25 3.05
C HIS A 452 -15.39 23.87 1.64
N GLU A 453 -14.58 24.92 1.48
CA GLU A 453 -14.10 25.37 0.16
C GLU A 453 -13.03 24.37 -0.32
N VAL A 454 -13.46 23.38 -1.09
CA VAL A 454 -12.59 22.34 -1.65
C VAL A 454 -11.99 22.81 -2.99
N LEU A 455 -10.70 22.55 -3.17
CA LEU A 455 -10.00 22.60 -4.46
C LEU A 455 -9.50 21.19 -4.79
N HIS A 456 -10.02 20.62 -5.88
CA HIS A 456 -9.74 19.28 -6.38
C HIS A 456 -9.43 19.36 -7.89
N PRO A 457 -8.22 19.82 -8.27
CA PRO A 457 -7.84 20.05 -9.66
C PRO A 457 -7.28 18.79 -10.34
N MET A 458 -7.13 18.85 -11.67
CA MET A 458 -6.47 17.83 -12.48
C MET A 458 -5.71 18.47 -13.65
N GLY A 459 -4.69 17.79 -14.15
CA GLY A 459 -3.86 18.21 -15.27
C GLY A 459 -3.07 17.03 -15.84
N TRP A 460 -1.97 17.29 -16.53
CA TRP A 460 -1.26 16.30 -17.33
C TRP A 460 0.26 16.50 -17.23
N ASP A 461 1.00 15.48 -16.78
CA ASP A 461 2.48 15.48 -16.79
C ASP A 461 2.95 15.10 -18.21
N ALA A 462 2.89 16.09 -19.09
CA ALA A 462 2.75 15.95 -20.53
C ALA A 462 4.07 16.00 -21.31
N PHE A 463 5.14 16.49 -20.67
CA PHE A 463 6.50 16.42 -21.21
C PHE A 463 7.19 15.06 -20.93
N GLY A 464 8.42 14.94 -21.43
CA GLY A 464 9.35 13.89 -21.10
C GLY A 464 9.26 12.63 -21.96
N LEU A 465 10.23 11.76 -21.67
CA LEU A 465 10.46 10.47 -22.36
C LEU A 465 9.19 9.62 -22.59
N PRO A 466 8.18 9.52 -21.68
CA PRO A 466 7.03 8.62 -21.89
C PRO A 466 6.13 9.00 -23.07
N ALA A 467 5.94 10.30 -23.33
CA ALA A 467 5.15 10.77 -24.47
C ALA A 467 5.97 10.70 -25.77
N GLU A 468 7.25 11.11 -25.71
CA GLU A 468 8.16 11.17 -26.86
C GLU A 468 8.38 9.80 -27.53
N ASN A 469 8.77 8.76 -26.76
CA ASN A 469 8.99 7.43 -27.33
C ASN A 469 7.69 6.85 -27.92
N ALA A 470 6.54 7.09 -27.27
CA ALA A 470 5.25 6.58 -27.74
C ALA A 470 4.80 7.26 -29.05
N ALA A 471 5.15 8.53 -29.28
CA ALA A 471 4.92 9.21 -30.53
C ALA A 471 5.88 8.71 -31.64
N ILE A 472 7.18 8.59 -31.33
CA ILE A 472 8.24 8.09 -32.23
C ILE A 472 7.97 6.65 -32.69
N GLU A 473 7.55 5.75 -31.79
CA GLU A 473 7.12 4.37 -32.10
C GLU A 473 6.04 4.30 -33.19
N ARG A 474 5.27 5.38 -33.36
CA ARG A 474 4.08 5.46 -34.24
C ARG A 474 4.29 6.38 -35.43
N GLY A 475 5.45 7.03 -35.56
CA GLY A 475 5.72 8.01 -36.61
C GLY A 475 4.93 9.32 -36.46
N VAL A 476 4.50 9.66 -35.25
CA VAL A 476 3.62 10.81 -34.94
C VAL A 476 4.42 11.90 -34.22
N ASP A 477 4.01 13.15 -34.37
CA ASP A 477 4.53 14.27 -33.59
C ASP A 477 4.19 14.14 -32.07
N PRO A 478 5.15 14.38 -31.15
CA PRO A 478 4.93 14.28 -29.71
C PRO A 478 3.85 15.20 -29.14
N ALA A 479 3.64 16.41 -29.68
CA ALA A 479 2.58 17.30 -29.22
C ALA A 479 1.21 16.76 -29.61
N LEU A 480 1.03 16.40 -30.89
CA LEU A 480 -0.22 15.84 -31.40
C LEU A 480 -0.61 14.52 -30.71
N TRP A 481 0.37 13.65 -30.42
CA TRP A 481 0.15 12.42 -29.66
C TRP A 481 -0.27 12.71 -28.21
N THR A 482 0.37 13.70 -27.58
CA THR A 482 0.06 14.16 -26.23
C THR A 482 -1.35 14.75 -26.13
N GLU A 483 -1.74 15.66 -27.03
CA GLU A 483 -3.07 16.26 -27.11
C GLU A 483 -4.18 15.20 -27.25
N GLN A 484 -3.97 14.20 -28.12
CA GLN A 484 -4.94 13.12 -28.33
C GLN A 484 -5.12 12.25 -27.09
N ASN A 485 -4.03 11.93 -26.37
CA ASN A 485 -4.11 11.19 -25.12
C ASN A 485 -4.76 12.01 -24.00
N ILE A 486 -4.43 13.30 -23.88
CA ILE A 486 -5.08 14.24 -22.94
C ILE A 486 -6.60 14.24 -23.15
N ALA A 487 -7.06 14.47 -24.38
CA ALA A 487 -8.49 14.49 -24.70
C ALA A 487 -9.18 13.15 -24.36
N LYS A 488 -8.54 12.03 -24.69
CA LYS A 488 -9.09 10.68 -24.42
C LYS A 488 -9.11 10.35 -22.92
N MET A 489 -8.06 10.68 -22.18
CA MET A 489 -8.00 10.44 -20.74
C MET A 489 -8.97 11.35 -19.99
N LYS A 490 -9.16 12.60 -20.44
CA LYS A 490 -10.19 13.51 -19.93
C LYS A 490 -11.60 12.94 -20.11
N GLU A 491 -11.90 12.38 -21.28
CA GLU A 491 -13.16 11.66 -21.52
C GLU A 491 -13.29 10.45 -20.58
N GLN A 492 -12.24 9.64 -20.41
CA GLN A 492 -12.26 8.51 -19.47
C GLN A 492 -12.52 8.98 -18.02
N LEU A 493 -12.01 10.14 -17.59
CA LEU A 493 -12.24 10.72 -16.26
C LEU A 493 -13.66 11.27 -16.07
N GLN A 494 -14.26 11.83 -17.13
CA GLN A 494 -15.66 12.30 -17.09
C GLN A 494 -16.64 11.12 -17.02
N ARG A 495 -16.41 10.06 -17.81
CA ARG A 495 -17.25 8.84 -17.85
C ARG A 495 -17.29 8.05 -16.53
N ILE A 496 -16.33 8.25 -15.63
CA ILE A 496 -16.27 7.63 -14.29
C ILE A 496 -16.85 8.52 -13.16
N SER A 497 -17.58 9.59 -13.51
CA SER A 497 -18.25 10.50 -12.56
C SER A 497 -17.30 11.19 -11.55
N VAL A 498 -16.02 11.42 -11.88
CA VAL A 498 -15.09 12.18 -11.03
C VAL A 498 -15.23 13.68 -11.29
N ALA A 499 -15.39 14.45 -10.22
CA ALA A 499 -15.56 15.91 -10.26
C ALA A 499 -14.23 16.63 -10.00
N PHE A 500 -13.51 16.95 -11.08
CA PHE A 500 -12.33 17.82 -11.03
C PHE A 500 -12.66 19.27 -11.42
N ASP A 501 -11.92 20.22 -10.86
CA ASP A 501 -11.99 21.65 -11.19
C ASP A 501 -11.33 21.93 -12.56
N TRP A 502 -12.02 21.56 -13.64
CA TRP A 502 -11.51 21.65 -15.02
C TRP A 502 -11.15 23.06 -15.50
N ASP A 503 -11.67 24.12 -14.85
CA ASP A 503 -11.27 25.52 -15.09
C ASP A 503 -9.82 25.80 -14.66
N ARG A 504 -9.18 24.84 -13.96
CA ARG A 504 -7.78 24.89 -13.51
C ARG A 504 -6.92 23.81 -14.19
N GLU A 505 -7.35 23.29 -15.34
CA GLU A 505 -6.60 22.29 -16.10
C GLU A 505 -5.22 22.81 -16.54
N LEU A 506 -4.19 21.97 -16.38
CA LEU A 506 -2.81 22.24 -16.78
C LEU A 506 -2.25 21.10 -17.62
N ALA A 507 -1.41 21.40 -18.60
CA ALA A 507 -0.54 20.42 -19.25
C ALA A 507 0.90 20.95 -19.19
N THR A 508 1.86 20.15 -18.70
CA THR A 508 3.23 20.66 -18.50
C THR A 508 3.96 21.01 -19.80
N CYS A 509 3.52 20.45 -20.94
CA CYS A 509 4.02 20.79 -22.27
C CYS A 509 3.40 22.07 -22.89
N ALA A 510 2.46 22.74 -22.22
CA ALA A 510 1.89 24.00 -22.69
C ALA A 510 2.86 25.16 -22.40
N PRO A 511 3.08 26.11 -23.35
CA PRO A 511 3.92 27.29 -23.12
C PRO A 511 3.54 28.06 -21.85
N GLU A 512 2.24 28.23 -21.60
CA GLU A 512 1.65 28.90 -20.43
C GLU A 512 1.88 28.17 -19.09
N PHE A 513 2.52 26.99 -19.13
CA PHE A 513 3.08 26.30 -17.98
C PHE A 513 4.62 26.39 -17.98
N TYR A 514 5.28 25.94 -19.05
CA TYR A 514 6.74 25.78 -19.01
C TYR A 514 7.53 27.09 -19.07
N GLU A 515 6.92 28.21 -19.49
CA GLU A 515 7.47 29.55 -19.26
C GLU A 515 7.79 29.77 -17.77
N HIS A 516 6.89 29.33 -16.88
CA HIS A 516 7.08 29.46 -15.45
C HIS A 516 8.09 28.44 -14.89
N THR A 517 8.22 27.24 -15.49
CA THR A 517 9.36 26.35 -15.21
C THR A 517 10.69 27.03 -15.59
N GLN A 518 10.76 27.70 -16.75
CA GLN A 518 11.94 28.46 -17.17
C GLN A 518 12.25 29.63 -16.22
N ARG A 519 11.23 30.39 -15.80
CA ARG A 519 11.37 31.43 -14.76
C ARG A 519 11.92 30.86 -13.44
N ILE A 520 11.41 29.71 -12.97
CA ILE A 520 11.90 29.04 -11.74
C ILE A 520 13.36 28.55 -11.90
N PHE A 521 13.74 28.03 -13.07
CA PHE A 521 15.15 27.71 -13.37
C PHE A 521 16.03 28.96 -13.28
N LEU A 522 15.59 30.10 -13.84
CA LEU A 522 16.35 31.36 -13.75
C LEU A 522 16.46 31.86 -12.30
N MET A 523 15.41 31.75 -11.49
CA MET A 523 15.47 32.05 -10.05
C MET A 523 16.50 31.17 -9.32
N LEU A 524 16.60 29.87 -9.67
CA LEU A 524 17.63 28.98 -9.13
C LEU A 524 19.04 29.36 -9.62
N HIS A 525 19.18 29.76 -10.89
CA HIS A 525 20.44 30.20 -11.48
C HIS A 525 20.96 31.49 -10.83
N GLU A 526 20.09 32.49 -10.64
CA GLU A 526 20.37 33.75 -9.93
C GLU A 526 20.88 33.54 -8.49
N LYS A 527 20.59 32.38 -7.87
CA LYS A 527 21.06 32.00 -6.52
C LYS A 527 22.24 31.02 -6.53
N GLY A 528 22.81 30.67 -7.69
CA GLY A 528 23.88 29.66 -7.81
C GLY A 528 23.43 28.23 -7.46
N LEU A 529 22.12 27.99 -7.47
CA LEU A 529 21.48 26.70 -7.21
C LEU A 529 21.23 25.91 -8.50
N ALA A 530 21.07 26.56 -9.65
CA ALA A 530 21.21 25.91 -10.96
C ALA A 530 22.61 26.20 -11.52
N TYR A 531 23.35 25.15 -11.89
CA TYR A 531 24.73 25.28 -12.39
C TYR A 531 25.08 24.18 -13.39
N GLN A 532 26.08 24.43 -14.25
CA GLN A 532 26.59 23.45 -15.22
C GLN A 532 27.96 22.92 -14.76
N ALA A 533 28.16 21.60 -14.83
CA ALA A 533 29.42 20.95 -14.46
C ALA A 533 29.68 19.70 -15.31
N GLU A 534 30.94 19.27 -15.42
CA GLU A 534 31.28 17.94 -15.94
C GLU A 534 30.99 16.86 -14.88
N ALA A 535 30.42 15.74 -15.32
CA ALA A 535 30.15 14.59 -14.46
C ALA A 535 30.18 13.26 -15.24
N LEU A 536 30.52 12.18 -14.54
CA LEU A 536 30.47 10.82 -15.06
C LEU A 536 29.03 10.26 -15.05
N VAL A 537 28.31 10.58 -16.11
CA VAL A 537 26.88 10.31 -16.26
C VAL A 537 26.60 8.89 -16.77
N ASN A 538 25.42 8.39 -16.41
CA ASN A 538 24.84 7.20 -17.03
C ASN A 538 24.35 7.60 -18.43
N TYR A 539 24.76 6.88 -19.46
CA TYR A 539 24.34 7.12 -20.84
C TYR A 539 23.69 5.87 -21.43
N ASP A 540 22.57 6.05 -22.11
CA ASP A 540 21.90 4.99 -22.86
C ASP A 540 22.39 5.00 -24.32
N PRO A 541 23.21 4.03 -24.77
CA PRO A 541 23.70 4.02 -26.15
C PRO A 541 22.60 3.69 -27.19
N VAL A 542 21.44 3.18 -26.76
CA VAL A 542 20.29 2.89 -27.63
C VAL A 542 19.38 4.12 -27.76
N ASP A 543 19.01 4.77 -26.65
CA ASP A 543 18.15 5.98 -26.66
C ASP A 543 18.95 7.30 -26.83
N LYS A 544 20.29 7.23 -26.84
CA LYS A 544 21.26 8.34 -26.97
C LYS A 544 21.00 9.54 -26.04
N THR A 545 20.81 9.26 -24.75
CA THR A 545 20.55 10.28 -23.73
C THR A 545 21.23 9.92 -22.42
N VAL A 546 21.55 10.92 -21.60
CA VAL A 546 21.80 10.67 -20.18
C VAL A 546 20.57 10.09 -19.48
N LEU A 547 20.84 9.31 -18.44
CA LEU A 547 19.87 8.77 -17.49
C LEU A 547 20.22 9.23 -16.07
N ALA A 548 19.21 9.51 -15.26
CA ALA A 548 19.38 9.65 -13.82
C ALA A 548 19.85 8.32 -13.19
N ASN A 549 20.42 8.33 -11.97
CA ASN A 549 20.86 7.09 -11.30
C ASN A 549 19.68 6.15 -11.01
N GLU A 550 18.50 6.74 -10.82
CA GLU A 550 17.22 6.11 -10.55
C GLU A 550 16.55 5.55 -11.81
N GLN A 551 17.13 5.82 -13.00
CA GLN A 551 16.72 5.30 -14.30
C GLN A 551 17.63 4.17 -14.80
N VAL A 552 18.61 3.75 -13.99
CA VAL A 552 19.43 2.56 -14.22
C VAL A 552 18.96 1.46 -13.26
N ASP A 553 18.78 0.24 -13.77
CA ASP A 553 18.37 -0.90 -12.96
C ASP A 553 19.52 -1.44 -12.09
N ALA A 554 19.20 -2.38 -11.19
CA ALA A 554 20.18 -2.96 -10.27
C ALA A 554 21.27 -3.82 -10.95
N ASN A 555 21.16 -4.06 -12.26
CA ASN A 555 22.10 -4.83 -13.08
C ASN A 555 22.95 -3.93 -14.01
N GLY A 556 22.73 -2.60 -13.99
CA GLY A 556 23.43 -1.65 -14.85
C GLY A 556 22.81 -1.46 -16.25
N PHE A 557 21.53 -1.78 -16.41
CA PHE A 557 20.80 -1.61 -17.67
C PHE A 557 19.81 -0.44 -17.59
N SER A 558 19.52 0.16 -18.74
CA SER A 558 18.49 1.18 -18.88
C SER A 558 17.13 0.58 -18.52
N TRP A 559 16.40 1.24 -17.61
CA TRP A 559 15.06 0.83 -17.17
C TRP A 559 14.02 0.68 -18.29
N ARG A 560 14.34 1.18 -19.49
CA ARG A 560 13.45 1.25 -20.65
C ARG A 560 13.99 0.52 -21.88
N SER A 561 15.18 0.87 -22.35
CA SER A 561 15.71 0.30 -23.61
C SER A 561 16.24 -1.12 -23.44
N GLY A 562 16.54 -1.53 -22.20
CA GLY A 562 17.23 -2.79 -21.91
C GLY A 562 18.69 -2.80 -22.39
N ALA A 563 19.24 -1.67 -22.82
CA ALA A 563 20.67 -1.53 -23.13
C ALA A 563 21.51 -1.51 -21.86
N LYS A 564 22.73 -2.08 -21.90
CA LYS A 564 23.70 -1.85 -20.82
C LYS A 564 24.11 -0.38 -20.86
N VAL A 565 24.09 0.26 -19.70
CA VAL A 565 24.40 1.69 -19.55
C VAL A 565 25.90 1.92 -19.64
N GLU A 566 26.29 2.91 -20.42
CA GLU A 566 27.67 3.39 -20.53
C GLU A 566 27.93 4.52 -19.53
N LYS A 567 29.20 4.72 -19.18
CA LYS A 567 29.64 5.84 -18.32
C LYS A 567 30.45 6.82 -19.16
N LEU A 568 29.88 7.99 -19.45
CA LEU A 568 30.52 9.06 -20.21
C LEU A 568 30.77 10.26 -19.30
N ASN A 569 31.87 11.00 -19.49
CA ASN A 569 32.02 12.31 -18.86
C ASN A 569 31.36 13.36 -19.77
N LEU A 570 30.27 13.99 -19.31
CA LEU A 570 29.54 15.01 -20.06
C LEU A 570 29.31 16.26 -19.19
N LYS A 571 29.34 17.43 -19.82
CA LYS A 571 28.99 18.70 -19.20
C LYS A 571 27.47 18.86 -19.16
N GLN A 572 26.87 18.94 -17.98
CA GLN A 572 25.43 18.84 -17.75
C GLN A 572 24.93 19.84 -16.69
N TRP A 573 23.63 20.14 -16.71
CA TRP A 573 22.98 21.01 -15.73
C TRP A 573 22.50 20.26 -14.48
N PHE A 574 22.75 20.87 -13.33
CA PHE A 574 22.43 20.36 -12.00
C PHE A 574 21.66 21.39 -11.16
N PHE A 575 20.71 20.91 -10.36
CA PHE A 575 20.14 21.64 -9.23
C PHE A 575 20.82 21.25 -7.92
N ARG A 576 21.26 22.26 -7.15
CA ARG A 576 22.01 22.14 -5.88
C ARG A 576 21.12 21.76 -4.70
N ILE A 577 20.39 20.66 -4.83
CA ILE A 577 19.54 20.10 -3.77
C ILE A 577 20.35 19.75 -2.50
N THR A 578 21.66 19.50 -2.61
CA THR A 578 22.53 19.31 -1.43
C THR A 578 22.63 20.54 -0.52
N ALA A 579 22.37 21.75 -1.02
CA ALA A 579 22.29 22.95 -0.17
C ALA A 579 21.11 22.88 0.83
N PHE A 580 20.07 22.10 0.52
CA PHE A 580 18.87 21.93 1.36
C PHE A 580 18.89 20.62 2.17
N LYS A 581 19.95 19.82 2.09
CA LYS A 581 20.05 18.46 2.66
C LYS A 581 19.63 18.35 4.14
N GLU A 582 19.99 19.35 4.95
CA GLU A 582 19.69 19.38 6.39
C GLU A 582 18.20 19.68 6.66
N ALA A 583 17.61 20.66 5.97
CA ALA A 583 16.18 20.93 6.07
C ALA A 583 15.34 19.77 5.51
N LEU A 584 15.77 19.20 4.38
CA LEU A 584 15.13 18.02 3.78
C LEU A 584 15.18 16.79 4.70
N LEU A 585 16.22 16.64 5.55
CA LEU A 585 16.30 15.57 6.55
C LEU A 585 15.48 15.88 7.80
N LYS A 586 15.76 17.02 8.44
CA LYS A 586 15.16 17.44 9.72
C LYS A 586 13.64 17.54 9.64
N ASP A 587 13.13 18.13 8.56
CA ASP A 587 11.70 18.45 8.47
C ASP A 587 10.83 17.18 8.19
N LEU A 588 11.44 16.03 7.86
CA LEU A 588 10.73 14.73 7.77
C LEU A 588 10.06 14.34 9.09
N ASP A 589 10.65 14.71 10.23
CA ASP A 589 10.07 14.39 11.54
C ASP A 589 8.79 15.21 11.79
N THR A 590 8.62 16.34 11.11
CA THR A 590 7.41 17.18 11.16
C THR A 590 6.31 16.72 10.21
N LEU A 591 6.64 15.80 9.30
CA LEU A 591 5.70 15.05 8.45
C LEU A 591 5.23 13.74 9.12
N SER A 592 5.78 13.39 10.30
CA SER A 592 5.36 12.23 11.08
C SER A 592 3.88 12.30 11.45
N GLY A 593 3.15 11.18 11.32
CA GLY A 593 1.70 11.12 11.48
C GLY A 593 0.90 11.59 10.25
N GLY A 594 1.41 12.55 9.48
CA GLY A 594 0.83 12.95 8.19
C GLY A 594 1.25 12.05 7.02
N TRP A 595 2.47 11.52 7.05
CA TRP A 595 3.04 10.69 5.99
C TRP A 595 3.28 9.23 6.45
N PRO A 596 3.29 8.24 5.53
CA PRO A 596 3.60 6.86 5.88
C PRO A 596 5.07 6.73 6.27
N GLU A 597 5.36 6.11 7.43
CA GLU A 597 6.75 5.95 7.90
C GLU A 597 7.63 5.20 6.89
N ARG A 598 7.08 4.31 6.06
CA ARG A 598 7.81 3.70 4.93
C ARG A 598 8.42 4.76 3.98
N VAL A 599 7.68 5.84 3.68
CA VAL A 599 8.15 6.93 2.81
C VAL A 599 9.18 7.78 3.54
N LEU A 600 8.93 8.11 4.83
CA LEU A 600 9.87 8.88 5.66
C LEU A 600 11.21 8.14 5.82
N SER A 601 11.19 6.87 6.24
CA SER A 601 12.36 5.99 6.27
C SER A 601 13.06 5.87 4.91
N MET A 602 12.33 5.79 3.79
CA MET A 602 12.95 5.80 2.46
C MET A 602 13.70 7.11 2.20
N GLN A 603 13.13 8.28 2.50
CA GLN A 603 13.83 9.56 2.31
C GLN A 603 15.01 9.73 3.30
N ARG A 604 14.88 9.36 4.58
CA ARG A 604 16.00 9.35 5.55
C ARG A 604 17.18 8.53 5.03
N ASN A 605 16.92 7.31 4.52
CA ASN A 605 17.93 6.42 3.94
C ASN A 605 18.50 6.87 2.58
N TRP A 606 17.78 7.73 1.85
CA TRP A 606 18.24 8.30 0.59
C TRP A 606 19.14 9.52 0.79
N LEU A 607 18.74 10.42 1.70
CA LEU A 607 19.54 11.55 2.15
C LEU A 607 20.85 11.05 2.78
N GLY A 608 20.75 10.03 3.63
CA GLY A 608 21.88 9.20 4.07
C GLY A 608 22.98 10.01 4.76
N LYS A 609 22.61 10.84 5.74
CA LYS A 609 23.55 11.52 6.64
C LYS A 609 24.31 10.48 7.46
N SER A 610 25.62 10.62 7.57
CA SER A 610 26.47 9.72 8.35
C SER A 610 27.63 10.48 8.96
N GLN A 611 27.83 10.33 10.27
CA GLN A 611 28.98 10.90 10.98
C GLN A 611 30.07 9.84 11.13
N GLY A 612 31.33 10.25 11.01
CA GLY A 612 32.47 9.35 11.05
C GLY A 612 33.79 10.12 11.05
N ALA A 613 34.84 9.49 10.55
CA ALA A 613 36.16 10.09 10.41
C ALA A 613 36.77 9.81 9.03
N LYS A 614 37.53 10.79 8.52
CA LYS A 614 38.50 10.58 7.44
C LYS A 614 39.85 10.26 8.07
N VAL A 615 40.45 9.13 7.71
CA VAL A 615 41.67 8.56 8.30
C VAL A 615 42.70 8.29 7.21
N LYS A 616 43.91 8.82 7.36
CA LYS A 616 45.03 8.64 6.43
C LYS A 616 45.73 7.33 6.69
N PHE A 617 45.69 6.42 5.73
CA PHE A 617 46.55 5.25 5.67
C PHE A 617 47.83 5.61 4.90
N PRO A 618 49.02 5.54 5.50
CA PRO A 618 50.27 5.57 4.75
C PRO A 618 50.35 4.32 3.85
N VAL A 619 50.61 4.51 2.57
CA VAL A 619 50.71 3.44 1.57
C VAL A 619 52.08 3.53 0.90
N THR A 620 52.76 2.38 0.80
CA THR A 620 54.05 2.28 0.10
C THR A 620 53.83 1.60 -1.25
N ILE A 621 54.25 2.26 -2.32
CA ILE A 621 54.23 1.78 -3.72
C ILE A 621 55.68 1.66 -4.16
N ARG A 622 56.20 0.44 -4.37
CA ARG A 622 57.60 0.21 -4.85
C ARG A 622 58.69 0.99 -4.07
N GLY A 623 58.46 1.26 -2.79
CA GLY A 623 59.36 2.02 -1.90
C GLY A 623 59.05 3.52 -1.76
N THR A 624 58.20 4.10 -2.61
CA THR A 624 57.69 5.48 -2.44
C THR A 624 56.52 5.49 -1.47
N ALA A 625 56.55 6.39 -0.48
CA ALA A 625 55.45 6.60 0.46
C ALA A 625 54.46 7.64 -0.07
N VAL A 626 53.18 7.28 -0.08
CA VAL A 626 52.02 8.15 -0.34
C VAL A 626 50.99 7.97 0.77
N HIS A 627 49.89 8.72 0.73
CA HIS A 627 48.76 8.53 1.64
C HIS A 627 47.47 8.26 0.86
N VAL A 628 46.63 7.38 1.41
CA VAL A 628 45.26 7.13 0.97
C VAL A 628 44.34 7.51 2.11
N ASP A 629 43.39 8.40 1.84
CA ASP A 629 42.37 8.83 2.80
C ASP A 629 41.18 7.88 2.76
N VAL A 630 40.78 7.34 3.92
CA VAL A 630 39.65 6.42 4.09
C VAL A 630 38.57 7.08 4.93
N PHE A 631 37.30 7.02 4.50
CA PHE A 631 36.16 7.37 5.34
C PHE A 631 35.63 6.14 6.10
N THR A 632 35.42 6.27 7.41
CA THR A 632 34.78 5.23 8.23
C THR A 632 33.78 5.82 9.23
N THR A 633 32.62 5.19 9.38
CA THR A 633 31.65 5.45 10.48
C THR A 633 31.96 4.64 11.74
N ARG A 634 32.98 3.76 11.70
CA ARG A 634 33.43 2.91 12.81
C ARG A 634 34.93 3.08 13.09
N PRO A 635 35.38 4.27 13.52
CA PRO A 635 36.78 4.47 13.93
C PRO A 635 37.11 3.75 15.25
N ASP A 636 36.09 3.35 16.04
CA ASP A 636 36.24 2.48 17.20
C ASP A 636 36.81 1.10 16.84
N THR A 637 36.53 0.61 15.63
CA THR A 637 37.03 -0.69 15.15
C THR A 637 38.42 -0.61 14.50
N LEU A 638 39.13 0.53 14.58
CA LEU A 638 40.39 0.74 13.84
C LEU A 638 41.48 -0.29 14.13
N TYR A 639 41.59 -0.82 15.36
CA TYR A 639 42.55 -1.91 15.69
C TYR A 639 42.30 -3.22 14.92
N GLY A 640 41.10 -3.39 14.34
CA GLY A 640 40.69 -4.60 13.62
C GLY A 640 40.91 -4.55 12.10
N VAL A 641 41.60 -3.53 11.57
CA VAL A 641 41.84 -3.41 10.13
C VAL A 641 42.83 -4.48 9.67
N GLU A 642 42.37 -5.32 8.73
CA GLU A 642 43.14 -6.40 8.13
C GLU A 642 43.66 -6.06 6.72
N TYR A 643 43.01 -5.15 5.99
CA TYR A 643 43.39 -4.75 4.63
C TYR A 643 42.89 -3.34 4.29
N VAL A 644 43.36 -2.80 3.16
CA VAL A 644 42.78 -1.61 2.51
C VAL A 644 42.29 -2.01 1.12
N ALA A 645 41.13 -1.54 0.69
CA ALA A 645 40.59 -1.79 -0.64
C ALA A 645 40.37 -0.49 -1.42
N LEU A 646 40.75 -0.50 -2.69
CA LEU A 646 40.70 0.61 -3.63
C LEU A 646 39.69 0.33 -4.75
N SER A 647 39.06 1.40 -5.23
CA SER A 647 38.18 1.39 -6.41
C SER A 647 38.98 1.11 -7.70
N SER A 648 38.33 0.48 -8.68
CA SER A 648 38.93 0.06 -9.96
C SER A 648 39.58 1.19 -10.78
N ASN A 649 39.16 2.44 -10.56
CA ASN A 649 39.69 3.64 -11.21
C ASN A 649 40.47 4.58 -10.27
N HIS A 650 40.85 4.11 -9.07
CA HIS A 650 41.71 4.87 -8.17
C HIS A 650 43.10 5.10 -8.82
N PRO A 651 43.76 6.27 -8.68
CA PRO A 651 45.01 6.57 -9.39
C PRO A 651 46.14 5.54 -9.21
N ILE A 652 46.31 5.02 -7.99
CA ILE A 652 47.28 3.94 -7.69
C ILE A 652 46.98 2.67 -8.51
N VAL A 653 45.70 2.35 -8.73
CA VAL A 653 45.26 1.14 -9.45
C VAL A 653 45.50 1.29 -10.95
N LEU A 654 45.22 2.48 -11.51
CA LEU A 654 45.50 2.79 -12.91
C LEU A 654 47.01 2.73 -13.19
N GLN A 655 47.84 3.33 -12.34
CA GLN A 655 49.31 3.29 -12.46
C GLN A 655 49.88 1.87 -12.28
N ALA A 656 49.28 1.05 -11.42
CA ALA A 656 49.66 -0.36 -11.28
C ALA A 656 49.31 -1.17 -12.55
N ALA A 657 48.14 -0.92 -13.15
CA ALA A 657 47.65 -1.66 -14.31
C ALA A 657 48.55 -1.50 -15.55
N GLU A 658 49.16 -0.32 -15.75
CA GLU A 658 50.18 -0.08 -16.79
C GLU A 658 51.31 -1.12 -16.80
N ASN A 659 51.59 -1.73 -15.65
CA ASN A 659 52.70 -2.65 -15.42
C ASN A 659 52.24 -4.08 -15.04
N ASP A 660 50.93 -4.33 -14.96
CA ASP A 660 50.35 -5.62 -14.57
C ASP A 660 49.21 -6.02 -15.54
N PRO A 661 49.49 -6.93 -16.50
CA PRO A 661 48.48 -7.45 -17.43
C PRO A 661 47.35 -8.24 -16.76
N SER A 662 47.60 -8.86 -15.61
CA SER A 662 46.60 -9.62 -14.85
C SER A 662 45.64 -8.69 -14.11
N LEU A 663 46.15 -7.59 -13.54
CA LEU A 663 45.32 -6.50 -13.04
C LEU A 663 44.50 -5.86 -14.17
N THR A 664 45.12 -5.56 -15.31
CA THR A 664 44.43 -5.00 -16.49
C THR A 664 43.27 -5.89 -16.93
N LYS A 665 43.48 -7.21 -16.97
CA LYS A 665 42.42 -8.19 -17.23
C LYS A 665 41.32 -8.14 -16.16
N PHE A 666 41.68 -8.17 -14.88
CA PHE A 666 40.73 -8.08 -13.77
C PHE A 666 39.88 -6.80 -13.83
N LEU A 667 40.46 -5.65 -14.18
CA LEU A 667 39.75 -4.38 -14.33
C LEU A 667 38.72 -4.41 -15.47
N ALA A 668 39.03 -5.06 -16.60
CA ALA A 668 38.07 -5.25 -17.68
C ALA A 668 36.91 -6.17 -17.23
N GLU A 669 37.22 -7.31 -16.62
CA GLU A 669 36.24 -8.29 -16.14
C GLU A 669 35.37 -7.75 -14.98
N ALA A 670 35.93 -6.90 -14.10
CA ALA A 670 35.24 -6.27 -12.98
C ALA A 670 33.97 -5.50 -13.40
N SER A 671 33.97 -4.90 -14.59
CA SER A 671 32.81 -4.19 -15.17
C SER A 671 31.60 -5.10 -15.50
N SER A 672 31.74 -6.41 -15.34
CA SER A 672 30.70 -7.44 -15.54
C SER A 672 30.31 -8.20 -14.27
N LEU A 673 30.99 -7.96 -13.14
CA LEU A 673 30.72 -8.65 -11.89
C LEU A 673 29.49 -8.06 -11.17
N PRO A 674 28.74 -8.87 -10.40
CA PRO A 674 27.61 -8.39 -9.60
C PRO A 674 28.03 -7.31 -8.57
N PRO A 675 27.18 -6.32 -8.24
CA PRO A 675 27.49 -5.28 -7.24
C PRO A 675 27.78 -5.79 -5.81
N ASP A 676 27.40 -7.04 -5.51
CA ASP A 676 27.68 -7.75 -4.27
C ASP A 676 28.80 -8.80 -4.40
N SER A 677 29.54 -8.81 -5.51
CA SER A 677 30.76 -9.62 -5.71
C SER A 677 31.76 -9.46 -4.57
N LYS A 678 32.53 -10.52 -4.33
CA LYS A 678 33.61 -10.56 -3.34
C LYS A 678 34.98 -10.75 -3.97
N ALA A 679 35.08 -10.82 -5.29
CA ALA A 679 36.35 -10.87 -6.01
C ALA A 679 37.20 -9.61 -5.76
N GLY A 680 38.47 -9.80 -5.43
CA GLY A 680 39.47 -8.76 -5.30
C GLY A 680 40.79 -9.14 -5.98
N TYR A 681 41.59 -8.12 -6.31
CA TYR A 681 42.93 -8.31 -6.86
C TYR A 681 43.98 -7.75 -5.91
N LEU A 682 44.94 -8.56 -5.48
CA LEU A 682 46.01 -8.15 -4.56
C LEU A 682 47.11 -7.39 -5.31
N LEU A 683 47.40 -6.15 -4.88
CA LEU A 683 48.50 -5.37 -5.42
C LEU A 683 49.82 -5.78 -4.75
N ASN A 684 50.55 -6.71 -5.37
CA ASN A 684 51.76 -7.31 -4.79
C ASN A 684 52.86 -6.28 -4.42
N ASP A 685 53.00 -5.21 -5.19
CA ASP A 685 53.99 -4.13 -4.97
C ASP A 685 53.50 -3.01 -4.02
N VAL A 686 52.27 -3.13 -3.47
CA VAL A 686 51.59 -2.04 -2.74
C VAL A 686 51.08 -2.52 -1.38
N HIS A 687 51.52 -1.84 -0.32
CA HIS A 687 51.14 -2.18 1.05
C HIS A 687 50.78 -0.94 1.86
N ALA A 688 49.77 -1.05 2.73
CA ALA A 688 49.44 -0.01 3.70
C ALA A 688 50.13 -0.27 5.05
N SER A 689 50.36 0.79 5.81
CA SER A 689 50.76 0.74 7.22
C SER A 689 49.60 1.15 8.11
N HIS A 690 49.53 0.59 9.31
CA HIS A 690 48.41 0.85 10.21
C HIS A 690 48.51 2.28 10.82
N PRO A 691 47.49 3.16 10.70
CA PRO A 691 47.59 4.56 11.13
C PRO A 691 47.86 4.72 12.63
N LEU A 692 47.28 3.81 13.44
CA LEU A 692 47.45 3.78 14.89
C LEU A 692 48.90 3.66 15.38
N VAL A 693 49.86 3.20 14.56
CA VAL A 693 51.30 3.11 14.94
C VAL A 693 51.87 4.47 15.37
N LYS A 694 51.26 5.59 14.94
CA LYS A 694 51.62 6.94 15.37
C LYS A 694 51.26 7.26 16.83
N ILE A 695 50.25 6.60 17.39
CA ILE A 695 49.69 6.89 18.73
C ILE A 695 49.72 5.68 19.69
N ASP A 696 50.05 4.50 19.17
CA ASP A 696 50.32 3.26 19.90
C ASP A 696 51.42 2.46 19.18
N ASN A 697 52.65 2.57 19.70
CA ASN A 697 53.81 1.78 19.24
C ASN A 697 54.09 0.55 20.14
N SER A 698 53.28 0.37 21.19
CA SER A 698 53.32 -0.77 22.11
C SER A 698 52.64 -2.01 21.52
N THR A 699 51.56 -1.83 20.78
CA THR A 699 50.75 -2.94 20.25
C THR A 699 51.37 -3.51 18.97
N GLU A 700 52.05 -4.66 19.10
CA GLU A 700 52.90 -5.25 18.05
C GLU A 700 52.17 -5.55 16.73
N HIS A 701 50.91 -6.01 16.78
CA HIS A 701 50.16 -6.38 15.58
C HIS A 701 49.83 -5.19 14.65
N LEU A 702 49.99 -3.95 15.11
CA LEU A 702 49.85 -2.74 14.29
C LEU A 702 51.04 -2.52 13.35
N LYS A 703 52.22 -3.09 13.64
CA LYS A 703 53.48 -2.86 12.92
C LYS A 703 53.59 -3.65 11.62
N ARG A 704 52.69 -4.61 11.39
CA ARG A 704 52.61 -5.40 10.16
C ARG A 704 52.27 -4.53 8.94
N LYS A 705 52.65 -5.01 7.76
CA LYS A 705 52.14 -4.49 6.48
C LYS A 705 50.72 -5.01 6.25
N LEU A 706 49.81 -4.14 5.87
CA LEU A 706 48.46 -4.48 5.46
C LEU A 706 48.43 -4.67 3.92
N PRO A 707 47.82 -5.75 3.39
CA PRO A 707 47.61 -5.91 1.95
C PRO A 707 46.68 -4.81 1.40
N VAL A 708 46.94 -4.40 0.16
CA VAL A 708 46.09 -3.47 -0.58
C VAL A 708 45.44 -4.20 -1.76
N PHE A 709 44.11 -4.20 -1.78
CA PHE A 709 43.31 -4.85 -2.81
C PHE A 709 42.67 -3.83 -3.75
N VAL A 710 42.40 -4.25 -4.99
CA VAL A 710 41.42 -3.63 -5.87
C VAL A 710 40.12 -4.40 -5.74
N ALA A 711 39.00 -3.74 -5.45
CA ALA A 711 37.73 -4.41 -5.19
C ALA A 711 36.53 -3.66 -5.84
N PRO A 712 35.71 -4.31 -6.69
CA PRO A 712 34.62 -3.63 -7.42
C PRO A 712 33.51 -3.04 -6.54
N TYR A 713 33.41 -3.45 -5.27
CA TYR A 713 32.43 -2.88 -4.33
C TYR A 713 32.83 -1.50 -3.78
N VAL A 714 34.06 -1.05 -4.05
CA VAL A 714 34.58 0.26 -3.65
C VAL A 714 34.31 1.25 -4.77
N LEU A 715 33.42 2.21 -4.52
CA LEU A 715 33.01 3.24 -5.49
C LEU A 715 33.97 4.44 -5.40
N SER A 716 34.47 4.91 -6.54
CA SER A 716 35.31 6.12 -6.64
C SER A 716 34.57 7.37 -6.15
N ASP A 717 33.30 7.52 -6.55
CA ASP A 717 32.45 8.69 -6.25
C ASP A 717 31.98 8.77 -4.77
N TYR A 718 32.56 7.96 -3.89
CA TYR A 718 32.23 7.88 -2.46
C TYR A 718 33.51 7.87 -1.60
N GLY A 719 33.71 8.94 -0.82
CA GLY A 719 35.00 9.18 -0.15
C GLY A 719 36.06 9.56 -1.18
N GLU A 720 37.24 8.94 -1.08
CA GLU A 720 38.36 9.10 -2.03
C GLU A 720 38.54 7.82 -2.87
N GLY A 721 37.48 7.02 -3.04
CA GLY A 721 37.57 5.75 -3.75
C GLY A 721 38.36 4.66 -3.03
N ALA A 722 38.42 4.70 -1.69
CA ALA A 722 39.16 3.78 -0.84
C ALA A 722 38.43 3.49 0.51
N VAL A 723 38.56 2.27 1.01
CA VAL A 723 38.02 1.82 2.31
C VAL A 723 39.02 0.97 3.11
N MET A 724 38.89 0.97 4.43
CA MET A 724 39.58 0.02 5.32
C MET A 724 38.70 -1.22 5.53
N GLY A 725 39.29 -2.40 5.47
CA GLY A 725 38.59 -3.67 5.69
C GLY A 725 38.71 -4.14 7.13
N VAL A 726 37.58 -4.33 7.82
CA VAL A 726 37.51 -4.78 9.23
C VAL A 726 36.69 -6.08 9.35
N PRO A 727 37.28 -7.25 9.10
CA PRO A 727 36.53 -8.51 8.98
C PRO A 727 35.78 -8.92 10.26
N GLY A 728 36.26 -8.53 11.45
CA GLY A 728 35.54 -8.79 12.70
C GLY A 728 34.23 -8.03 12.86
N HIS A 729 34.04 -6.89 12.15
CA HIS A 729 32.99 -5.91 12.45
C HIS A 729 32.15 -5.42 11.26
N ASP A 730 32.54 -5.68 10.00
CA ASP A 730 31.65 -5.56 8.83
C ASP A 730 31.45 -6.92 8.15
N ALA A 731 30.19 -7.29 7.88
CA ALA A 731 29.84 -8.58 7.29
C ALA A 731 30.27 -8.74 5.82
N ARG A 732 30.43 -7.63 5.08
CA ARG A 732 30.98 -7.61 3.71
C ARG A 732 32.47 -7.84 3.74
N ASP A 733 33.16 -7.20 4.69
CA ASP A 733 34.61 -7.34 4.86
C ASP A 733 34.97 -8.74 5.37
N MET A 734 34.15 -9.30 6.27
CA MET A 734 34.21 -10.70 6.70
C MET A 734 34.15 -11.65 5.49
N ALA A 735 33.20 -11.44 4.58
CA ALA A 735 33.06 -12.26 3.39
C ALA A 735 34.21 -12.06 2.39
N PHE A 736 34.64 -10.82 2.16
CA PHE A 736 35.73 -10.50 1.22
C PHE A 736 37.06 -11.07 1.70
N PHE A 737 37.38 -10.91 2.98
CA PHE A 737 38.59 -11.44 3.58
C PHE A 737 38.64 -12.97 3.53
N ARG A 738 37.50 -13.64 3.78
CA ARG A 738 37.37 -15.11 3.64
C ARG A 738 37.58 -15.63 2.22
N GLU A 739 37.33 -14.82 1.20
CA GLU A 739 37.44 -15.22 -0.21
C GLU A 739 38.83 -14.89 -0.81
N ASN A 740 39.48 -13.82 -0.35
CA ASN A 740 40.73 -13.30 -0.94
C ASN A 740 41.98 -13.47 -0.07
N VAL A 741 41.85 -13.86 1.20
CA VAL A 741 42.98 -14.03 2.13
C VAL A 741 42.88 -15.40 2.81
N ASN A 742 43.99 -16.15 2.81
CA ASN A 742 44.13 -17.33 3.64
C ASN A 742 44.46 -16.88 5.08
N TYR A 743 43.52 -17.03 6.01
CA TYR A 743 43.61 -16.49 7.37
C TYR A 743 43.57 -17.58 8.44
N GLU A 744 44.39 -17.43 9.49
CA GLU A 744 44.38 -18.35 10.64
C GLU A 744 43.30 -17.99 11.67
N SER A 745 43.01 -16.69 11.82
CA SER A 745 41.96 -16.16 12.70
C SER A 745 41.51 -14.78 12.20
N ILE A 746 40.38 -14.29 12.71
CA ILE A 746 39.85 -12.95 12.41
C ILE A 746 39.78 -12.16 13.72
N PRO A 747 40.32 -10.91 13.78
CA PRO A 747 40.32 -10.14 15.01
C PRO A 747 38.93 -9.59 15.32
N PHE A 748 38.42 -9.91 16.50
CA PHE A 748 37.37 -9.12 17.14
C PHE A 748 38.05 -8.15 18.11
N VAL A 749 37.89 -6.85 17.84
CA VAL A 749 38.43 -5.76 18.66
C VAL A 749 37.36 -5.10 19.53
N ILE A 750 36.09 -5.44 19.31
CA ILE A 750 34.95 -5.05 20.15
C ILE A 750 34.15 -6.29 20.54
N GLU A 751 33.76 -6.38 21.80
CA GLU A 751 32.91 -7.44 22.37
C GLU A 751 31.61 -6.87 22.96
N PRO A 752 30.55 -7.68 23.14
CA PRO A 752 29.34 -7.23 23.82
C PRO A 752 29.66 -6.73 25.23
N ALA A 753 29.03 -5.63 25.66
CA ALA A 753 29.14 -5.17 27.03
C ALA A 753 28.55 -6.20 28.01
N SER A 754 29.40 -6.93 28.73
CA SER A 754 28.97 -7.93 29.70
C SER A 754 28.50 -7.27 31.00
N THR A 755 27.29 -7.60 31.45
CA THR A 755 26.95 -7.54 32.87
C THR A 755 27.98 -8.35 33.66
N LYS A 756 28.49 -7.82 34.76
CA LYS A 756 29.52 -8.50 35.56
C LYS A 756 29.04 -9.85 36.09
N ASP A 757 30.01 -10.71 36.40
CA ASP A 757 29.90 -12.02 37.07
C ASP A 757 29.60 -13.24 36.17
N VAL A 758 30.55 -13.58 35.30
CA VAL A 758 31.30 -14.86 35.39
C VAL A 758 32.75 -14.59 34.99
N ALA A 759 33.72 -15.14 35.74
CA ALA A 759 35.12 -15.19 35.34
C ALA A 759 35.57 -16.66 35.28
N GLU A 760 35.68 -17.21 34.07
CA GLU A 760 36.37 -18.48 33.79
C GLU A 760 37.26 -18.32 32.55
N GLU A 761 38.36 -19.08 32.52
CA GLU A 761 39.37 -18.97 31.47
C GLU A 761 39.00 -19.76 30.21
N GLY A 762 38.98 -19.06 29.08
CA GLY A 762 39.31 -19.63 27.77
C GLY A 762 38.28 -20.55 27.11
N ASP A 763 37.56 -20.01 26.13
CA ASP A 763 37.48 -20.72 24.84
C ASP A 763 37.51 -19.74 23.65
N ARG A 764 37.87 -20.24 22.48
CA ARG A 764 37.96 -19.50 21.22
C ARG A 764 36.56 -19.28 20.64
N VAL A 765 36.12 -18.02 20.57
CA VAL A 765 34.86 -17.65 19.90
C VAL A 765 34.94 -17.90 18.38
N THR A 766 34.68 -19.13 17.98
CA THR A 766 34.54 -19.57 16.58
C THR A 766 33.15 -19.22 16.03
N SER A 767 32.69 -17.99 16.30
CA SER A 767 31.44 -17.47 15.76
C SER A 767 31.56 -17.19 14.26
N ALA A 768 30.61 -17.68 13.47
CA ALA A 768 30.68 -17.62 12.01
C ALA A 768 30.42 -16.21 11.43
N THR A 769 30.04 -15.22 12.24
CA THR A 769 29.52 -13.91 11.81
C THR A 769 30.25 -12.72 12.44
N ALA A 770 30.37 -11.61 11.71
CA ALA A 770 30.94 -10.36 12.22
C ALA A 770 30.07 -9.73 13.34
N PHE A 771 30.71 -9.11 14.32
CA PHE A 771 30.05 -8.36 15.40
C PHE A 771 29.86 -6.91 14.98
N THR A 772 28.70 -6.59 14.38
CA THR A 772 28.43 -5.29 13.76
C THR A 772 27.92 -4.21 14.74
N GLN A 773 27.64 -4.56 15.99
CA GLN A 773 27.07 -3.64 16.98
C GLN A 773 28.12 -2.71 17.62
N GLU A 774 27.67 -1.80 18.47
CA GLU A 774 28.51 -1.14 19.47
C GLU A 774 28.78 -2.09 20.66
N GLY A 775 29.86 -1.85 21.39
CA GLY A 775 30.25 -2.67 22.54
C GLY A 775 31.45 -2.11 23.29
N ILE A 776 32.18 -2.98 23.99
CA ILE A 776 33.40 -2.64 24.74
C ILE A 776 34.63 -3.03 23.92
N LEU A 777 35.67 -2.20 23.91
CA LEU A 777 36.92 -2.51 23.23
C LEU A 777 37.73 -3.55 23.99
N THR A 778 38.11 -4.63 23.30
CA THR A 778 38.85 -5.76 23.86
C THR A 778 40.30 -5.40 24.19
N SER A 779 41.01 -6.31 24.87
CA SER A 779 42.45 -6.19 25.15
C SER A 779 43.38 -6.05 23.93
N ARG A 780 42.86 -6.23 22.71
CA ARG A 780 43.59 -5.89 21.48
C ARG A 780 43.76 -4.38 21.27
N CYS A 781 42.98 -3.53 21.93
CA CYS A 781 42.90 -2.09 21.68
C CYS A 781 43.89 -1.24 22.48
N GLY A 782 44.93 -1.83 23.05
CA GLY A 782 45.96 -1.12 23.81
C GLY A 782 45.38 -0.22 24.89
N LYS A 783 45.75 1.07 24.87
CA LYS A 783 45.28 2.08 25.86
C LYS A 783 43.78 2.39 25.81
N TYR A 784 43.04 1.89 24.82
CA TYR A 784 41.58 2.07 24.67
C TYR A 784 40.77 0.83 25.09
N GLN A 785 41.41 -0.22 25.60
CA GLN A 785 40.72 -1.37 26.19
C GLN A 785 39.72 -0.92 27.27
N GLY A 786 38.53 -1.53 27.30
CA GLY A 786 37.50 -1.27 28.30
C GLY A 786 36.62 -0.04 28.03
N LEU A 787 36.96 0.80 27.05
CA LEU A 787 36.11 1.90 26.61
C LEU A 787 34.93 1.38 25.78
N HIS A 788 33.80 2.09 25.83
CA HIS A 788 32.66 1.83 24.96
C HIS A 788 32.89 2.43 23.56
N SER A 789 32.39 1.77 22.51
CA SER A 789 32.49 2.15 21.09
C SER A 789 32.43 3.67 20.83
N LYS A 790 31.39 4.37 21.30
CA LYS A 790 31.23 5.81 21.06
C LYS A 790 32.33 6.67 21.69
N GLU A 791 32.83 6.30 22.86
CA GLU A 791 33.91 7.02 23.53
C GLU A 791 35.26 6.72 22.88
N ALA A 792 35.53 5.44 22.60
CA ALA A 792 36.74 5.02 21.89
C ALA A 792 36.84 5.68 20.50
N ALA A 793 35.74 5.75 19.75
CA ALA A 793 35.65 6.48 18.48
C ALA A 793 36.09 7.95 18.63
N GLN A 794 35.67 8.63 19.69
CA GLN A 794 36.05 10.01 19.95
C GLN A 794 37.52 10.15 20.34
N GLN A 795 38.02 9.31 21.26
CA GLN A 795 39.40 9.38 21.73
C GLN A 795 40.41 8.98 20.63
N ILE A 796 40.16 7.90 19.88
CA ILE A 796 41.04 7.41 18.81
C ILE A 796 41.18 8.44 17.69
N VAL A 797 40.08 9.03 17.23
CA VAL A 797 40.11 10.07 16.18
C VAL A 797 40.73 11.35 16.71
N GLY A 798 40.43 11.75 17.94
CA GLY A 798 41.03 12.93 18.59
C GLY A 798 42.55 12.81 18.77
N ASP A 799 43.08 11.62 19.04
CA ASP A 799 44.52 11.36 19.10
C ASP A 799 45.17 11.29 17.72
N LEU A 800 44.57 10.58 16.76
CA LEU A 800 45.05 10.57 15.36
C LEU A 800 45.02 11.96 14.72
N GLN A 801 44.09 12.84 15.14
CA GLN A 801 43.99 14.22 14.66
C GLN A 801 45.15 15.10 15.14
N LYS A 802 45.71 14.85 16.34
CA LYS A 802 46.91 15.54 16.83
C LYS A 802 48.13 15.22 15.98
N GLU A 803 48.24 13.96 15.54
CA GLU A 803 49.26 13.48 14.60
C GLU A 803 48.93 13.81 13.12
N GLY A 804 47.87 14.58 12.84
CA GLY A 804 47.44 14.94 11.50
C GLY A 804 46.93 13.77 10.63
N GLN A 805 46.72 12.59 11.22
CA GLN A 805 46.33 11.35 10.55
C GLN A 805 44.82 11.14 10.47
N ALA A 806 44.00 11.87 11.22
CA ALA A 806 42.54 11.78 11.12
C ALA A 806 41.83 13.13 11.30
N SER A 807 40.54 13.15 10.95
CA SER A 807 39.60 14.24 11.24
C SER A 807 38.18 13.70 11.30
N PHE A 808 37.33 14.26 12.17
CA PHE A 808 35.90 13.99 12.13
C PHE A 808 35.28 14.59 10.86
N VAL A 809 34.46 13.81 10.15
CA VAL A 809 33.83 14.21 8.89
C VAL A 809 32.39 13.73 8.86
N GLU A 810 31.51 14.59 8.35
CA GLU A 810 30.12 14.25 8.05
C GLU A 810 29.98 13.95 6.55
N SER A 811 29.49 12.76 6.22
CA SER A 811 29.24 12.29 4.87
C SER A 811 27.73 12.24 4.57
N TRP A 812 27.38 12.38 3.29
CA TRP A 812 26.01 12.35 2.81
C TRP A 812 25.91 11.49 1.54
N ARG A 813 24.85 10.69 1.46
CA ARG A 813 24.51 9.92 0.26
C ARG A 813 23.92 10.80 -0.86
N LEU A 814 23.16 11.84 -0.49
CA LEU A 814 22.57 12.77 -1.46
C LEU A 814 23.64 13.34 -2.41
N ARG A 815 23.25 13.52 -3.67
CA ARG A 815 24.01 14.22 -4.72
C ARG A 815 23.13 15.31 -5.32
N ASP A 816 23.74 16.26 -6.02
CA ASP A 816 22.99 17.28 -6.75
C ASP A 816 22.23 16.66 -7.94
N TRP A 817 21.07 17.22 -8.27
CA TRP A 817 20.10 16.62 -9.17
C TRP A 817 20.39 17.01 -10.62
N LEU A 818 20.78 16.02 -11.44
CA LEU A 818 21.05 16.19 -12.87
C LEU A 818 19.73 16.36 -13.64
N ILE A 819 19.50 17.54 -14.20
CA ILE A 819 18.27 17.91 -14.90
C ILE A 819 18.37 17.93 -16.42
N SER A 820 19.57 18.10 -17.00
CA SER A 820 19.82 18.04 -18.46
C SER A 820 19.34 16.73 -19.09
N ARG A 821 18.67 16.79 -20.25
CA ARG A 821 18.31 15.64 -21.09
C ARG A 821 18.54 16.00 -22.57
N GLN A 822 19.22 15.14 -23.33
CA GLN A 822 19.53 15.35 -24.76
C GLN A 822 18.34 14.93 -25.64
N ARG A 823 17.17 15.50 -25.35
CA ARG A 823 15.86 15.08 -25.88
C ARG A 823 15.09 16.31 -26.35
N TYR A 824 14.12 16.11 -27.23
CA TYR A 824 13.31 17.20 -27.77
C TYR A 824 12.10 17.51 -26.90
N TRP A 825 11.39 16.49 -26.42
CA TRP A 825 10.10 16.69 -25.74
C TRP A 825 10.27 16.99 -24.23
N GLY A 826 10.76 18.19 -23.92
CA GLY A 826 10.88 18.70 -22.55
C GLY A 826 11.07 20.21 -22.53
N THR A 827 10.93 20.83 -21.36
CA THR A 827 11.11 22.28 -21.18
C THR A 827 12.53 22.71 -21.58
N PRO A 828 12.75 23.58 -22.59
CA PRO A 828 14.09 24.03 -22.97
C PRO A 828 14.79 24.79 -21.85
N ILE A 829 16.09 24.57 -21.68
CA ILE A 829 16.89 25.29 -20.68
C ILE A 829 17.12 26.74 -21.15
N PRO A 830 16.74 27.77 -20.35
CA PRO A 830 16.75 29.18 -20.77
C PRO A 830 18.15 29.82 -20.65
N ILE A 831 19.14 29.22 -21.30
CA ILE A 831 20.54 29.68 -21.35
C ILE A 831 20.99 29.81 -22.82
N ILE A 832 21.84 30.80 -23.08
CA ILE A 832 22.50 31.07 -24.35
C ILE A 832 24.02 30.99 -24.14
N HIS A 833 24.69 30.14 -24.90
CA HIS A 833 26.14 29.97 -24.91
C HIS A 833 26.78 30.92 -25.92
N CYS A 834 27.49 31.93 -25.42
CA CYS A 834 28.28 32.89 -26.19
C CYS A 834 29.78 32.56 -26.07
N SER A 835 30.55 32.70 -27.15
CA SER A 835 32.00 32.46 -27.14
C SER A 835 32.78 33.47 -26.28
N GLU A 836 32.26 34.68 -26.12
CA GLU A 836 32.88 35.76 -25.32
C GLU A 836 32.34 35.81 -23.88
N CYS A 837 31.02 35.77 -23.70
CA CYS A 837 30.38 35.89 -22.38
C CYS A 837 30.20 34.56 -21.63
N GLY A 838 30.43 33.40 -22.27
CA GLY A 838 30.10 32.10 -21.70
C GLY A 838 28.59 31.81 -21.67
N PRO A 839 28.08 31.05 -20.68
CA PRO A 839 26.64 30.81 -20.53
C PRO A 839 25.95 32.03 -19.93
N VAL A 840 24.98 32.58 -20.68
CA VAL A 840 24.20 33.78 -20.33
C VAL A 840 22.72 33.41 -20.20
N PRO A 841 21.99 33.85 -19.15
CA PRO A 841 20.55 33.61 -19.05
C PRO A 841 19.76 34.33 -20.15
N VAL A 842 18.67 33.71 -20.60
CA VAL A 842 17.67 34.36 -21.46
C VAL A 842 16.93 35.45 -20.66
N PRO A 843 16.69 36.65 -21.22
CA PRO A 843 15.89 37.70 -20.58
C PRO A 843 14.48 37.21 -20.19
N LYS A 844 13.89 37.81 -19.16
CA LYS A 844 12.58 37.37 -18.62
C LYS A 844 11.43 37.70 -19.56
N GLU A 845 11.61 38.73 -20.37
CA GLU A 845 10.77 39.20 -21.47
C GLU A 845 10.87 38.34 -22.74
N ASP A 846 11.94 37.55 -22.90
CA ASP A 846 12.16 36.63 -24.04
C ASP A 846 11.66 35.20 -23.75
N LEU A 847 10.94 35.01 -22.64
CA LEU A 847 10.32 33.74 -22.27
C LEU A 847 8.87 33.65 -22.81
N PRO A 848 8.37 32.45 -23.17
CA PRO A 848 9.07 31.17 -23.12
C PRO A 848 10.04 30.97 -24.28
N VAL A 849 11.17 30.29 -24.00
CA VAL A 849 11.96 29.66 -25.07
C VAL A 849 11.16 28.48 -25.61
N MET A 850 10.40 28.73 -26.68
CA MET A 850 9.53 27.76 -27.34
C MET A 850 10.28 26.58 -27.94
N LEU A 851 9.70 25.38 -27.92
CA LEU A 851 10.20 24.25 -28.71
C LEU A 851 9.96 24.45 -30.22
N PRO A 852 10.95 24.18 -31.08
CA PRO A 852 10.79 24.19 -32.54
C PRO A 852 10.18 22.88 -33.03
N LYS A 853 9.36 22.90 -34.09
CA LYS A 853 8.79 21.65 -34.64
C LYS A 853 9.87 20.73 -35.19
N ILE A 854 9.71 19.42 -34.96
CA ILE A 854 10.56 18.38 -35.55
C ILE A 854 9.87 17.71 -36.75
N GLU A 855 10.64 17.39 -37.78
CA GLU A 855 10.11 16.81 -39.03
C GLU A 855 11.01 15.68 -39.56
N GLY A 856 10.55 15.01 -40.62
CA GLY A 856 11.36 14.11 -41.44
C GLY A 856 11.80 12.84 -40.71
N GLU A 857 13.11 12.64 -40.59
CA GLU A 857 13.71 11.44 -40.01
C GLU A 857 13.60 11.38 -38.48
N TRP A 858 13.48 12.52 -37.79
CA TRP A 858 13.35 12.58 -36.33
C TRP A 858 12.07 11.90 -35.85
N LEU A 859 10.95 12.17 -36.54
CA LEU A 859 9.68 11.47 -36.34
C LEU A 859 9.75 9.96 -36.63
N LYS A 860 10.78 9.51 -37.36
CA LYS A 860 11.03 8.09 -37.70
C LYS A 860 12.09 7.43 -36.80
N GLY A 861 12.40 8.02 -35.65
CA GLY A 861 13.30 7.42 -34.65
C GLY A 861 14.80 7.60 -34.93
N LYS A 862 15.18 8.65 -35.66
CA LYS A 862 16.58 9.07 -35.78
C LYS A 862 17.18 9.36 -34.39
N LYS A 863 18.34 8.77 -34.10
CA LYS A 863 18.96 8.79 -32.76
C LYS A 863 19.93 9.95 -32.57
N GLY A 864 19.64 10.82 -31.62
CA GLY A 864 20.43 11.99 -31.21
C GLY A 864 19.50 13.08 -30.67
N ASN A 865 20.04 14.26 -30.37
CA ASN A 865 19.22 15.40 -29.97
C ASN A 865 18.67 16.13 -31.22
N PRO A 866 17.34 16.23 -31.42
CA PRO A 866 16.80 16.93 -32.60
C PRO A 866 17.11 18.43 -32.62
N LEU A 867 17.24 19.07 -31.45
CA LEU A 867 17.43 20.52 -31.31
C LEU A 867 18.75 21.01 -31.91
N GLU A 868 19.81 20.19 -31.87
CA GLU A 868 21.11 20.46 -32.51
C GLU A 868 20.99 20.68 -34.03
N SER A 869 20.00 20.03 -34.68
CA SER A 869 19.75 20.15 -36.11
C SER A 869 18.83 21.31 -36.50
N SER A 870 18.16 21.94 -35.54
CA SER A 870 17.24 23.06 -35.79
C SER A 870 18.00 24.38 -35.84
N HIS A 871 18.78 24.60 -36.91
CA HIS A 871 19.72 25.72 -37.00
C HIS A 871 19.08 27.12 -36.91
N GLU A 872 17.82 27.29 -37.30
CA GLU A 872 17.09 28.56 -37.18
C GLU A 872 16.71 28.88 -35.72
N TRP A 873 16.42 27.84 -34.92
CA TRP A 873 16.13 27.98 -33.49
C TRP A 873 17.41 28.07 -32.63
N LEU A 874 18.42 27.27 -33.00
CA LEU A 874 19.66 27.11 -32.25
C LEU A 874 20.51 28.38 -32.24
N ASN A 875 20.70 29.02 -33.39
CA ASN A 875 21.55 30.21 -33.49
C ASN A 875 20.75 31.45 -33.08
N THR A 876 21.36 32.30 -32.24
CA THR A 876 20.72 33.49 -31.66
C THR A 876 21.78 34.55 -31.37
N GLU A 877 21.37 35.78 -31.09
CA GLU A 877 22.29 36.80 -30.57
C GLU A 877 22.47 36.63 -29.04
N CYS A 878 23.63 37.05 -28.53
CA CYS A 878 23.94 37.06 -27.10
C CYS A 878 23.30 38.29 -26.42
N PRO A 879 22.41 38.14 -25.43
CA PRO A 879 21.74 39.29 -24.80
C PRO A 879 22.70 40.19 -24.00
N SER A 880 23.92 39.74 -23.69
CA SER A 880 24.95 40.54 -23.01
C SER A 880 25.85 41.36 -23.93
N CYS A 881 26.00 41.00 -25.22
CA CYS A 881 26.96 41.67 -26.12
C CYS A 881 26.52 41.84 -27.59
N GLY A 882 25.37 41.28 -28.00
CA GLY A 882 24.91 41.26 -29.40
C GLY A 882 25.70 40.34 -30.33
N GLY A 883 26.78 39.70 -29.86
CA GLY A 883 27.56 38.75 -30.64
C GLY A 883 26.81 37.44 -30.94
N PRO A 884 27.22 36.69 -31.98
CA PRO A 884 26.59 35.42 -32.34
C PRO A 884 26.77 34.36 -31.24
N ALA A 885 25.68 33.68 -30.90
CA ALA A 885 25.60 32.72 -29.82
C ALA A 885 24.66 31.55 -30.17
N LYS A 886 24.54 30.58 -29.26
CA LYS A 886 23.65 29.42 -29.43
C LYS A 886 22.81 29.15 -28.19
N ARG A 887 21.53 28.81 -28.37
CA ARG A 887 20.69 28.33 -27.26
C ARG A 887 21.25 27.01 -26.70
N ASP A 888 21.02 26.75 -25.43
CA ASP A 888 21.25 25.42 -24.87
C ASP A 888 20.31 24.41 -25.54
N THR A 889 20.84 23.25 -25.92
CA THR A 889 20.10 22.18 -26.60
C THR A 889 19.59 21.12 -25.64
N ASP A 890 19.97 21.14 -24.36
CA ASP A 890 19.38 20.25 -23.37
C ASP A 890 17.99 20.75 -22.95
N THR A 891 17.06 19.80 -22.81
CA THR A 891 15.77 20.02 -22.14
C THR A 891 15.84 19.59 -20.68
N MET A 892 14.98 20.16 -19.83
CA MET A 892 14.85 19.76 -18.44
C MET A 892 14.10 18.42 -18.30
N ASP A 893 14.43 17.67 -17.27
CA ASP A 893 13.71 16.46 -16.86
C ASP A 893 12.25 16.76 -16.47
N THR A 894 11.32 15.85 -16.79
CA THR A 894 9.88 15.97 -16.47
C THR A 894 9.61 16.09 -14.97
N PHE A 895 10.56 15.62 -14.14
CA PHE A 895 10.51 15.81 -12.70
C PHE A 895 10.63 17.28 -12.26
N VAL A 896 11.20 18.18 -13.09
CA VAL A 896 11.22 19.62 -12.79
C VAL A 896 9.80 20.19 -12.85
N ASP A 897 9.05 19.91 -13.90
CA ASP A 897 7.66 20.37 -14.07
C ASP A 897 6.73 19.81 -12.97
N SER A 898 6.82 18.51 -12.69
CA SER A 898 6.04 17.89 -11.60
C SER A 898 6.48 18.32 -10.18
N SER A 899 7.60 19.04 -10.01
CA SER A 899 8.04 19.52 -8.69
C SER A 899 7.36 20.80 -8.21
N TRP A 900 6.50 21.44 -9.02
CA TRP A 900 5.84 22.68 -8.61
C TRP A 900 4.37 22.83 -9.08
N TYR A 901 3.86 21.94 -9.93
CA TYR A 901 2.50 22.01 -10.53
C TYR A 901 1.35 22.22 -9.52
N TYR A 902 1.48 21.70 -8.30
CA TYR A 902 0.50 21.88 -7.22
C TYR A 902 0.40 23.33 -6.72
N LEU A 903 1.45 24.14 -6.87
CA LEU A 903 1.35 25.59 -6.67
C LEU A 903 0.66 26.27 -7.86
N ARG A 904 0.95 25.83 -9.09
CA ARG A 904 0.32 26.39 -10.30
C ARG A 904 -1.19 26.24 -10.30
N PHE A 905 -1.73 25.11 -9.83
CA PHE A 905 -3.18 24.91 -9.70
C PHE A 905 -3.89 25.94 -8.80
N LEU A 906 -3.20 26.58 -7.86
CA LEU A 906 -3.77 27.65 -7.03
C LEU A 906 -4.11 28.90 -7.86
N ASP A 907 -3.41 29.13 -8.97
CA ASP A 907 -3.52 30.32 -9.81
C ASP A 907 -3.22 30.04 -11.30
N ALA A 908 -3.91 29.03 -11.85
CA ALA A 908 -3.59 28.42 -13.14
C ALA A 908 -3.61 29.39 -14.35
N ALA A 909 -4.34 30.50 -14.24
CA ALA A 909 -4.52 31.49 -15.31
C ALA A 909 -3.52 32.68 -15.26
N ASN A 910 -2.64 32.74 -14.25
CA ASN A 910 -1.72 33.85 -14.05
C ASN A 910 -0.58 33.85 -15.09
N LYS A 911 -0.44 34.94 -15.84
CA LYS A 911 0.59 35.08 -16.90
C LYS A 911 1.85 35.79 -16.41
N ASP A 912 1.72 36.60 -15.36
CA ASP A 912 2.78 37.50 -14.92
C ASP A 912 3.73 36.81 -13.92
N SER A 913 3.23 35.79 -13.23
CA SER A 913 3.93 35.03 -12.17
C SER A 913 3.58 33.53 -12.23
N PRO A 914 4.46 32.61 -11.78
CA PRO A 914 4.10 31.20 -11.59
C PRO A 914 2.82 31.00 -10.77
N PHE A 915 2.58 31.86 -9.76
CA PHE A 915 1.34 31.99 -8.99
C PHE A 915 1.32 33.31 -8.20
N SER A 916 0.14 33.78 -7.78
CA SER A 916 0.01 34.91 -6.86
C SER A 916 0.48 34.55 -5.45
N SER A 917 1.29 35.42 -4.84
CA SER A 917 1.85 35.22 -3.50
C SER A 917 0.79 35.09 -2.39
N SER A 918 -0.41 35.65 -2.60
CA SER A 918 -1.54 35.58 -1.67
C SER A 918 -2.29 34.24 -1.66
N VAL A 919 -2.14 33.38 -2.68
CA VAL A 919 -2.82 32.08 -2.73
C VAL A 919 -1.96 30.91 -2.26
N ALA A 920 -0.63 31.14 -2.18
CA ALA A 920 0.40 30.15 -1.89
C ALA A 920 0.13 29.40 -0.59
N ARG A 921 -0.05 28.08 -0.69
CA ARG A 921 -0.38 27.19 0.43
C ARG A 921 0.11 25.76 0.14
N PRO A 922 0.36 24.94 1.17
CA PRO A 922 0.55 23.51 1.00
C PRO A 922 -0.75 22.78 0.64
N VAL A 923 -0.60 21.61 0.04
CA VAL A 923 -1.66 20.61 -0.16
C VAL A 923 -2.07 20.03 1.20
N ASP A 924 -3.37 19.93 1.47
CA ASP A 924 -3.85 19.32 2.71
C ASP A 924 -3.77 17.78 2.61
N ILE A 925 -4.29 17.20 1.53
CA ILE A 925 -4.20 15.75 1.27
C ILE A 925 -3.65 15.49 -0.13
N TYR A 926 -2.47 14.87 -0.19
CA TYR A 926 -1.82 14.43 -1.43
C TYR A 926 -1.97 12.92 -1.60
N LEU A 927 -2.36 12.45 -2.79
CA LEU A 927 -2.62 11.04 -3.06
C LEU A 927 -1.75 10.52 -4.21
N GLY A 928 -1.00 9.44 -4.00
CA GLY A 928 -0.06 9.00 -5.03
C GLY A 928 0.75 7.73 -4.73
N GLY A 929 1.34 7.18 -5.79
CA GLY A 929 2.04 5.89 -5.73
C GLY A 929 3.33 5.92 -4.91
N VAL A 930 3.59 4.85 -4.15
CA VAL A 930 4.80 4.69 -3.34
C VAL A 930 6.08 4.59 -4.19
N GLU A 931 5.97 4.34 -5.50
CA GLU A 931 7.09 4.48 -6.44
C GLU A 931 7.67 5.91 -6.49
N HIS A 932 6.89 6.94 -6.16
CA HIS A 932 7.34 8.34 -6.13
C HIS A 932 7.95 8.75 -4.77
N ALA A 933 8.11 7.81 -3.82
CA ALA A 933 8.59 8.06 -2.45
C ALA A 933 9.93 8.80 -2.34
N ILE A 934 10.84 8.55 -3.29
CA ILE A 934 12.09 9.33 -3.44
C ILE A 934 11.84 10.46 -4.44
N LEU A 935 12.04 10.21 -5.74
CA LEU A 935 12.11 11.16 -6.85
C LEU A 935 11.20 12.40 -6.69
N HIS A 936 9.96 12.32 -7.18
CA HIS A 936 9.03 13.45 -7.21
C HIS A 936 8.79 14.05 -5.82
N LEU A 937 8.59 13.24 -4.77
CA LEU A 937 8.32 13.79 -3.44
C LEU A 937 9.51 14.55 -2.86
N LEU A 938 10.75 14.10 -3.08
CA LEU A 938 11.95 14.79 -2.59
C LEU A 938 12.22 16.08 -3.40
N TYR A 939 12.02 16.04 -4.72
CA TYR A 939 12.19 17.21 -5.59
C TYR A 939 11.12 18.29 -5.34
N ALA A 940 9.86 17.90 -5.14
CA ALA A 940 8.79 18.82 -4.74
C ALA A 940 9.09 19.49 -3.39
N ARG A 941 9.58 18.73 -2.40
CA ARG A 941 10.02 19.30 -1.11
C ARG A 941 11.17 20.30 -1.27
N PHE A 942 12.14 20.02 -2.15
CA PHE A 942 13.23 20.94 -2.47
C PHE A 942 12.72 22.23 -3.13
N ILE A 943 11.93 22.13 -4.20
CA ILE A 943 11.42 23.30 -4.91
C ILE A 943 10.46 24.12 -4.03
N TYR A 944 9.63 23.49 -3.20
CA TYR A 944 8.80 24.20 -2.22
C TYR A 944 9.64 24.99 -1.20
N LYS A 945 10.67 24.37 -0.61
CA LYS A 945 11.58 25.06 0.34
C LYS A 945 12.38 26.18 -0.32
N PHE A 946 12.73 26.05 -1.60
CA PHE A 946 13.36 27.13 -2.37
C PHE A 946 12.39 28.29 -2.63
N LEU A 947 11.19 28.01 -3.16
CA LEU A 947 10.19 29.04 -3.47
C LEU A 947 9.70 29.75 -2.19
N ALA A 948 9.63 29.04 -1.05
CA ALA A 948 9.34 29.62 0.26
C ALA A 948 10.39 30.65 0.75
N GLN A 949 11.59 30.67 0.16
CA GLN A 949 12.64 31.67 0.41
C GLN A 949 12.63 32.82 -0.62
N SER A 950 11.61 32.88 -1.48
CA SER A 950 11.45 33.91 -2.52
C SER A 950 10.27 34.86 -2.24
N GLU A 951 10.21 35.96 -2.98
CA GLU A 951 9.11 36.95 -2.92
C GLU A 951 7.72 36.38 -3.26
N LEU A 952 7.65 35.16 -3.79
CA LEU A 952 6.40 34.43 -4.02
C LEU A 952 5.75 33.89 -2.73
N PHE A 953 6.45 33.92 -1.58
CA PHE A 953 5.98 33.43 -0.28
C PHE A 953 6.15 34.45 0.87
N PRO A 954 5.67 35.71 0.73
CA PRO A 954 6.00 36.82 1.62
C PRO A 954 5.39 36.67 3.03
N SER A 955 4.25 35.98 3.17
CA SER A 955 3.61 35.66 4.45
C SER A 955 4.30 34.54 5.23
N VAL A 956 5.08 33.70 4.53
CA VAL A 956 5.74 32.52 5.10
C VAL A 956 7.18 32.84 5.52
N ALA A 957 7.83 33.81 4.88
CA ALA A 957 9.16 34.31 5.26
C ALA A 957 9.24 34.86 6.70
N SER A 958 8.11 35.19 7.33
CA SER A 958 8.01 35.59 8.74
C SER A 958 7.85 34.44 9.74
N GLU A 959 7.51 33.22 9.30
CA GLU A 959 7.20 32.10 10.18
C GLU A 959 8.35 31.09 10.26
N ARG A 960 8.77 30.72 11.49
CA ARG A 960 9.84 29.74 11.74
C ARG A 960 9.39 28.27 11.57
N LEU A 961 8.29 28.02 10.86
CA LEU A 961 7.71 26.69 10.68
C LEU A 961 8.34 25.94 9.49
N PRO A 962 8.41 24.60 9.51
CA PRO A 962 8.90 23.82 8.39
C PRO A 962 8.05 24.07 7.13
N HIS A 963 8.70 24.45 6.02
CA HIS A 963 8.01 24.62 4.75
C HIS A 963 7.95 23.28 4.03
N GLU A 964 6.78 22.63 4.01
CA GLU A 964 6.53 21.35 3.34
C GLU A 964 5.31 21.45 2.40
N PRO A 965 5.36 20.88 1.18
CA PRO A 965 4.31 21.05 0.18
C PRO A 965 3.06 20.21 0.43
N PHE A 966 3.15 19.12 1.18
CA PHE A 966 2.06 18.15 1.39
C PHE A 966 1.92 17.84 2.88
N LYS A 967 0.81 18.23 3.52
CA LYS A 967 0.57 17.95 4.96
C LYS A 967 0.34 16.45 5.21
N THR A 968 -0.61 15.86 4.50
CA THR A 968 -0.94 14.43 4.57
C THR A 968 -0.64 13.75 3.24
N LEU A 969 0.00 12.58 3.30
CA LEU A 969 0.31 11.74 2.13
C LEU A 969 -0.42 10.40 2.24
N LEU A 970 -1.30 10.14 1.28
CA LEU A 970 -2.01 8.87 1.14
C LEU A 970 -1.38 8.03 0.02
N SER A 971 -0.54 7.07 0.41
CA SER A 971 0.11 6.18 -0.55
C SER A 971 -0.77 4.97 -0.87
N GLN A 972 -1.36 4.90 -2.06
CA GLN A 972 -2.15 3.72 -2.44
C GLN A 972 -1.26 2.52 -2.83
N GLY A 973 -1.72 1.32 -2.49
CA GLY A 973 -1.17 0.07 -3.01
C GLY A 973 -1.52 -0.13 -4.49
N MET A 974 -0.70 -0.92 -5.18
CA MET A 974 -0.84 -1.11 -6.62
C MET A 974 -2.13 -1.86 -6.98
N VAL A 975 -2.73 -1.52 -8.13
CA VAL A 975 -3.73 -2.38 -8.77
C VAL A 975 -3.03 -3.42 -9.63
N HIS A 976 -3.32 -4.69 -9.37
CA HIS A 976 -2.83 -5.82 -10.12
C HIS A 976 -3.93 -6.36 -11.05
N GLY A 977 -3.61 -6.59 -12.32
CA GLY A 977 -4.52 -7.19 -13.30
C GLY A 977 -4.29 -8.69 -13.43
N LYS A 978 -5.36 -9.46 -13.73
CA LYS A 978 -5.25 -10.85 -14.19
C LYS A 978 -4.38 -10.88 -15.44
N THR A 979 -3.24 -11.56 -15.35
CA THR A 979 -2.17 -11.55 -16.35
C THR A 979 -1.98 -12.96 -16.86
N LEU A 980 -1.83 -13.09 -18.18
CA LEU A 980 -1.78 -14.38 -18.86
C LEU A 980 -0.41 -14.51 -19.55
N SER A 981 0.28 -15.60 -19.28
CA SER A 981 1.60 -15.89 -19.86
C SER A 981 1.68 -17.28 -20.46
N ASP A 982 2.55 -17.43 -21.45
CA ASP A 982 2.87 -18.70 -22.09
C ASP A 982 3.65 -19.61 -21.10
N PRO A 983 3.14 -20.82 -20.74
CA PRO A 983 3.77 -21.66 -19.72
C PRO A 983 5.17 -22.16 -20.09
N SER A 984 5.53 -22.14 -21.38
CA SER A 984 6.81 -22.67 -21.88
C SER A 984 7.91 -21.62 -21.98
N THR A 985 7.54 -20.33 -22.06
CA THR A 985 8.48 -19.20 -22.25
C THR A 985 8.37 -18.12 -21.18
N GLY A 986 7.30 -18.10 -20.37
CA GLY A 986 7.01 -17.05 -19.40
C GLY A 986 6.60 -15.71 -20.01
N ARG A 987 6.52 -15.61 -21.34
CA ARG A 987 6.15 -14.38 -22.05
C ARG A 987 4.68 -14.02 -21.80
N PHE A 988 4.40 -12.74 -21.51
CA PHE A 988 3.03 -12.22 -21.46
C PHE A 988 2.34 -12.28 -22.83
N LEU A 989 1.07 -12.67 -22.84
CA LEU A 989 0.27 -12.91 -24.05
C LEU A 989 -0.66 -11.74 -24.34
N HIS A 990 -0.80 -11.37 -25.61
CA HIS A 990 -1.83 -10.41 -26.02
C HIS A 990 -3.22 -11.09 -25.98
N PRO A 991 -4.31 -10.37 -25.65
CA PRO A 991 -5.68 -10.92 -25.76
C PRO A 991 -6.00 -11.53 -27.13
N ASP A 992 -5.43 -10.99 -28.22
CA ASP A 992 -5.60 -11.52 -29.57
C ASP A 992 -4.91 -12.87 -29.82
N GLU A 993 -3.92 -13.25 -28.99
CA GLU A 993 -3.27 -14.57 -29.02
C GLU A 993 -4.08 -15.65 -28.30
N LEU A 994 -5.18 -15.27 -27.63
CA LEU A 994 -5.98 -16.14 -26.77
C LEU A 994 -7.37 -16.40 -27.36
N ASP A 995 -7.81 -17.65 -27.29
CA ASP A 995 -9.21 -18.02 -27.44
C ASP A 995 -9.90 -17.79 -26.08
N LEU A 996 -10.84 -16.84 -26.08
CA LEU A 996 -11.63 -16.42 -24.92
C LEU A 996 -13.10 -16.86 -25.03
N SER A 997 -13.43 -17.80 -25.93
CA SER A 997 -14.77 -18.39 -26.05
C SER A 997 -15.25 -19.07 -24.76
N ASN A 998 -14.32 -19.48 -23.89
CA ASN A 998 -14.56 -19.81 -22.49
C ASN A 998 -13.68 -18.91 -21.60
N PRO A 999 -14.21 -17.81 -21.02
CA PRO A 999 -13.44 -16.89 -20.19
C PRO A 999 -12.82 -17.52 -18.92
N ASP A 1000 -13.43 -18.60 -18.40
CA ASP A 1000 -12.94 -19.32 -17.23
C ASP A 1000 -11.78 -20.26 -17.56
N LYS A 1001 -11.67 -20.68 -18.84
CA LYS A 1001 -10.62 -21.56 -19.36
C LYS A 1001 -10.11 -21.04 -20.72
N PRO A 1002 -9.38 -19.91 -20.73
CA PRO A 1002 -8.78 -19.38 -21.95
C PRO A 1002 -7.72 -20.33 -22.49
N LEU A 1003 -7.55 -20.38 -23.82
CA LEU A 1003 -6.55 -21.23 -24.48
C LEU A 1003 -5.68 -20.42 -25.43
N ILE A 1004 -4.40 -20.77 -25.57
CA ILE A 1004 -3.49 -20.13 -26.51
C ILE A 1004 -3.83 -20.58 -27.94
N LYS A 1005 -4.11 -19.63 -28.84
CA LYS A 1005 -4.48 -19.91 -30.24
C LYS A 1005 -3.34 -20.65 -30.95
N GLY A 1006 -3.70 -21.70 -31.67
CA GLY A 1006 -2.76 -22.53 -32.44
C GLY A 1006 -2.02 -23.61 -31.63
N THR A 1007 -1.94 -23.50 -30.30
CA THR A 1007 -1.37 -24.57 -29.44
C THR A 1007 -2.43 -25.30 -28.62
N GLN A 1008 -3.58 -24.67 -28.33
CA GLN A 1008 -4.65 -25.21 -27.46
C GLN A 1008 -4.19 -25.50 -26.01
N VAL A 1009 -3.14 -24.82 -25.57
CA VAL A 1009 -2.59 -24.91 -24.19
C VAL A 1009 -3.19 -23.81 -23.33
N THR A 1010 -3.56 -24.12 -22.09
CA THR A 1010 -4.00 -23.13 -21.09
C THR A 1010 -2.82 -22.21 -20.71
N PRO A 1011 -2.97 -20.87 -20.73
CA PRO A 1011 -1.93 -19.96 -20.26
C PRO A 1011 -1.78 -20.01 -18.73
N SER A 1012 -0.58 -19.74 -18.23
CA SER A 1012 -0.35 -19.51 -16.80
C SER A 1012 -1.01 -18.19 -16.38
N VAL A 1013 -1.61 -18.17 -15.19
CA VAL A 1013 -2.39 -17.04 -14.67
C VAL A 1013 -1.71 -16.46 -13.42
N SER A 1014 -1.47 -15.15 -13.40
CA SER A 1014 -0.99 -14.44 -12.20
C SER A 1014 -1.66 -13.07 -12.04
N PHE A 1015 -1.47 -12.42 -10.89
CA PHE A 1015 -1.92 -11.05 -10.64
C PHE A 1015 -0.71 -10.12 -10.52
N GLU A 1016 -0.53 -9.27 -11.54
CA GLU A 1016 0.65 -8.41 -11.70
C GLU A 1016 0.25 -6.94 -11.76
N LYS A 1017 1.11 -6.01 -11.28
CA LYS A 1017 0.94 -4.56 -11.49
C LYS A 1017 0.51 -4.27 -12.93
N MET A 1018 -0.61 -3.55 -13.10
CA MET A 1018 -1.12 -3.22 -14.43
C MET A 1018 -0.10 -2.42 -15.24
N SER A 1019 0.19 -2.86 -16.47
CA SER A 1019 1.04 -2.14 -17.42
C SER A 1019 0.69 -2.48 -18.87
N LYS A 1020 1.04 -1.57 -19.79
CA LYS A 1020 0.92 -1.79 -21.24
C LYS A 1020 1.76 -3.00 -21.71
N SER A 1021 2.93 -3.21 -21.09
CA SER A 1021 3.87 -4.29 -21.38
C SER A 1021 3.48 -5.67 -20.86
N LYS A 1022 2.48 -5.76 -19.97
CA LYS A 1022 1.91 -7.03 -19.47
C LYS A 1022 0.54 -7.36 -20.07
N HIS A 1023 0.02 -6.49 -20.93
CA HIS A 1023 -1.29 -6.61 -21.59
C HIS A 1023 -2.48 -6.87 -20.63
N ASN A 1024 -2.33 -6.46 -19.37
CA ASN A 1024 -3.23 -6.75 -18.24
C ASN A 1024 -3.97 -5.51 -17.71
N GLY A 1025 -3.81 -4.36 -18.36
CA GLY A 1025 -4.44 -3.09 -17.98
C GLY A 1025 -5.89 -3.03 -18.45
N VAL A 1026 -6.84 -3.07 -17.52
CA VAL A 1026 -8.29 -2.95 -17.82
C VAL A 1026 -8.69 -1.48 -17.93
N ASP A 1027 -9.42 -1.12 -18.99
CA ASP A 1027 -9.96 0.23 -19.22
C ASP A 1027 -11.18 0.51 -18.31
N PRO A 1028 -11.13 1.51 -17.41
CA PRO A 1028 -12.24 1.82 -16.51
C PRO A 1028 -13.53 2.23 -17.25
N THR A 1029 -13.43 2.72 -18.49
CA THR A 1029 -14.59 3.08 -19.31
C THR A 1029 -15.36 1.86 -19.81
N ALA A 1030 -14.69 0.72 -20.04
CA ALA A 1030 -15.36 -0.52 -20.39
C ALA A 1030 -16.19 -1.03 -19.21
N CYS A 1031 -15.60 -1.11 -18.02
CA CYS A 1031 -16.28 -1.50 -16.79
C CYS A 1031 -17.47 -0.56 -16.47
N ALA A 1032 -17.27 0.76 -16.56
CA ALA A 1032 -18.33 1.74 -16.33
C ALA A 1032 -19.47 1.63 -17.38
N THR A 1033 -19.18 1.25 -18.62
CA THR A 1033 -20.21 1.01 -19.64
C THR A 1033 -21.02 -0.26 -19.36
N ASN A 1034 -20.38 -1.31 -18.82
CA ASN A 1034 -20.99 -2.60 -18.53
C ASN A 1034 -21.84 -2.60 -17.24
N TYR A 1035 -21.34 -1.97 -16.17
CA TYR A 1035 -21.89 -2.07 -14.81
C TYR A 1035 -22.33 -0.74 -14.18
N GLY A 1036 -22.00 0.38 -14.82
CA GLY A 1036 -22.13 1.73 -14.27
C GLY A 1036 -20.85 2.23 -13.60
N ALA A 1037 -20.65 3.54 -13.65
CA ALA A 1037 -19.51 4.23 -13.04
C ALA A 1037 -19.54 4.08 -11.51
N ASP A 1038 -20.70 4.33 -10.88
CA ASP A 1038 -20.87 4.21 -9.43
C ASP A 1038 -20.60 2.80 -8.89
N ALA A 1039 -21.00 1.74 -9.62
CA ALA A 1039 -20.71 0.36 -9.22
C ALA A 1039 -19.22 0.03 -9.35
N THR A 1040 -18.58 0.51 -10.43
CA THR A 1040 -17.14 0.37 -10.64
C THR A 1040 -16.34 1.08 -9.55
N ARG A 1041 -16.70 2.33 -9.20
CA ARG A 1041 -16.11 3.11 -8.10
C ARG A 1041 -16.23 2.39 -6.75
N ALA A 1042 -17.44 2.00 -6.38
CA ALA A 1042 -17.69 1.33 -5.11
C ALA A 1042 -16.99 -0.04 -5.03
N HIS A 1043 -16.85 -0.76 -6.14
CA HIS A 1043 -16.07 -2.00 -6.17
C HIS A 1043 -14.57 -1.74 -5.96
N VAL A 1044 -13.98 -0.74 -6.64
CA VAL A 1044 -12.58 -0.35 -6.47
C VAL A 1044 -12.25 0.05 -5.03
N LEU A 1045 -13.17 0.75 -4.35
CA LEU A 1045 -13.02 1.11 -2.94
C LEU A 1045 -13.18 -0.08 -1.99
N PHE A 1046 -14.06 -1.04 -2.32
CA PHE A 1046 -14.35 -2.19 -1.45
C PHE A 1046 -13.29 -3.30 -1.49
N SER A 1047 -12.65 -3.52 -2.65
CA SER A 1047 -11.81 -4.71 -2.88
C SER A 1047 -10.55 -4.79 -2.02
N ALA A 1048 -9.96 -3.67 -1.61
CA ALA A 1048 -8.79 -3.65 -0.73
C ALA A 1048 -8.66 -2.31 0.04
N PRO A 1049 -8.16 -2.30 1.30
CA PRO A 1049 -7.75 -1.08 1.99
C PRO A 1049 -6.73 -0.29 1.15
N VAL A 1050 -6.70 1.04 1.28
CA VAL A 1050 -5.98 1.91 0.32
C VAL A 1050 -4.50 1.56 0.20
N SER A 1051 -3.82 1.21 1.30
CA SER A 1051 -2.40 0.82 1.33
C SER A 1051 -2.09 -0.50 0.61
N GLU A 1052 -3.07 -1.40 0.53
CA GLU A 1052 -2.85 -2.78 0.11
C GLU A 1052 -2.96 -2.95 -1.40
N VAL A 1053 -2.32 -3.99 -1.93
CA VAL A 1053 -2.47 -4.39 -3.33
C VAL A 1053 -3.92 -4.79 -3.61
N LEU A 1054 -4.47 -4.30 -4.71
CA LEU A 1054 -5.82 -4.62 -5.17
C LEU A 1054 -5.71 -5.52 -6.40
N GLU A 1055 -5.99 -6.81 -6.22
CA GLU A 1055 -6.19 -7.76 -7.33
C GLU A 1055 -7.53 -7.48 -8.00
N TRP A 1056 -7.50 -7.00 -9.25
CA TRP A 1056 -8.69 -6.57 -9.98
C TRP A 1056 -9.45 -7.75 -10.58
N ASP A 1057 -10.67 -7.96 -10.10
CA ASP A 1057 -11.56 -9.03 -10.53
C ASP A 1057 -12.97 -8.47 -10.82
N GLU A 1058 -13.17 -8.10 -12.09
CA GLU A 1058 -14.41 -7.51 -12.62
C GLU A 1058 -15.65 -8.38 -12.34
N SER A 1059 -15.51 -9.70 -12.18
CA SER A 1059 -16.63 -10.60 -11.85
C SER A 1059 -17.28 -10.28 -10.50
N LYS A 1060 -16.54 -9.66 -9.59
CA LYS A 1060 -17.00 -9.31 -8.24
C LYS A 1060 -17.84 -8.02 -8.20
N ILE A 1061 -17.88 -7.22 -9.27
CA ILE A 1061 -18.74 -6.01 -9.35
C ILE A 1061 -20.22 -6.36 -9.13
N VAL A 1062 -20.65 -7.56 -9.56
CA VAL A 1062 -22.03 -8.05 -9.39
C VAL A 1062 -22.46 -8.10 -7.91
N GLY A 1063 -21.51 -8.16 -6.96
CA GLY A 1063 -21.80 -8.01 -5.52
C GLY A 1063 -22.29 -6.61 -5.14
N ILE A 1064 -21.73 -5.57 -5.78
CA ILE A 1064 -22.12 -4.16 -5.61
C ILE A 1064 -23.46 -3.89 -6.30
N GLU A 1065 -23.67 -4.37 -7.53
CA GLU A 1065 -24.96 -4.24 -8.23
C GLU A 1065 -26.12 -4.82 -7.39
N ARG A 1066 -25.92 -5.99 -6.78
CA ARG A 1066 -26.90 -6.62 -5.87
C ARG A 1066 -27.16 -5.78 -4.61
N TRP A 1067 -26.17 -5.04 -4.11
CA TRP A 1067 -26.35 -4.11 -2.99
C TRP A 1067 -27.11 -2.86 -3.42
N PHE A 1068 -26.73 -2.23 -4.53
CA PHE A 1068 -27.43 -1.08 -5.11
C PHE A 1068 -28.89 -1.41 -5.44
N GLY A 1069 -29.18 -2.61 -5.95
CA GLY A 1069 -30.55 -3.08 -6.16
C GLY A 1069 -31.37 -3.27 -4.86
N ARG A 1070 -30.74 -3.64 -3.74
CA ARG A 1070 -31.41 -3.66 -2.42
C ARG A 1070 -31.65 -2.24 -1.89
N LEU A 1071 -30.67 -1.35 -2.04
CA LEU A 1071 -30.78 0.05 -1.65
C LEU A 1071 -31.91 0.73 -2.44
N TRP A 1072 -31.92 0.60 -3.77
CA TRP A 1072 -32.97 1.14 -4.63
C TRP A 1072 -34.38 0.67 -4.23
N LYS A 1073 -34.53 -0.60 -3.88
CA LYS A 1073 -35.79 -1.12 -3.31
C LYS A 1073 -36.12 -0.43 -1.97
N LEU A 1074 -35.17 -0.36 -1.04
CA LEU A 1074 -35.37 0.31 0.26
C LEU A 1074 -35.82 1.76 0.09
N ILE A 1075 -35.29 2.50 -0.89
CA ILE A 1075 -35.73 3.88 -1.19
C ILE A 1075 -37.17 3.93 -1.68
N HIS A 1076 -37.58 3.05 -2.60
CA HIS A 1076 -38.97 2.99 -3.06
C HIS A 1076 -39.96 2.55 -1.98
N ASP A 1077 -39.64 1.50 -1.22
CA ASP A 1077 -40.46 1.03 -0.10
C ASP A 1077 -40.60 2.13 0.98
N THR A 1078 -39.52 2.91 1.21
CA THR A 1078 -39.53 4.08 2.10
C THR A 1078 -40.38 5.22 1.55
N GLN A 1079 -40.18 5.63 0.29
CA GLN A 1079 -40.98 6.68 -0.36
C GLN A 1079 -42.47 6.37 -0.26
N GLN A 1080 -42.86 5.14 -0.57
CA GLN A 1080 -44.25 4.69 -0.48
C GLN A 1080 -44.77 4.77 0.96
N THR A 1081 -43.97 4.38 1.96
CA THR A 1081 -44.35 4.42 3.38
C THR A 1081 -44.50 5.84 3.92
N LEU A 1082 -43.57 6.75 3.60
CA LEU A 1082 -43.64 8.17 3.98
C LEU A 1082 -44.83 8.87 3.31
N SER A 1083 -45.06 8.62 2.02
CA SER A 1083 -46.20 9.19 1.29
C SER A 1083 -47.54 8.65 1.81
N SER A 1084 -47.62 7.37 2.16
CA SER A 1084 -48.83 6.75 2.74
C SER A 1084 -49.13 7.24 4.15
N SER A 1085 -48.13 7.70 4.90
CA SER A 1085 -48.27 8.31 6.23
C SER A 1085 -48.47 9.83 6.18
N SER A 1086 -48.60 10.42 4.99
CA SER A 1086 -48.73 11.87 4.77
C SER A 1086 -47.58 12.70 5.37
N PHE A 1087 -46.38 12.11 5.45
CA PHE A 1087 -45.18 12.79 5.92
C PHE A 1087 -44.68 13.79 4.87
N THR A 1088 -44.40 15.03 5.30
CA THR A 1088 -43.91 16.11 4.43
C THR A 1088 -42.65 16.79 4.97
N VAL A 1089 -41.82 17.30 4.06
CA VAL A 1089 -40.60 18.06 4.37
C VAL A 1089 -40.58 19.35 3.54
N GLU A 1090 -40.42 20.50 4.19
CA GLU A 1090 -40.34 21.80 3.50
C GLU A 1090 -39.13 21.86 2.55
N ALA A 1091 -39.34 22.38 1.34
CA ALA A 1091 -38.29 22.50 0.33
C ALA A 1091 -37.06 23.29 0.83
N ASP A 1092 -37.28 24.39 1.56
CA ASP A 1092 -36.20 25.24 2.08
C ASP A 1092 -35.35 24.49 3.12
N SER A 1093 -35.95 23.62 3.94
CA SER A 1093 -35.25 22.80 4.93
C SER A 1093 -34.29 21.77 4.31
N LEU A 1094 -34.48 21.42 3.03
CA LEU A 1094 -33.55 20.58 2.26
C LEU A 1094 -32.35 21.37 1.70
N MET A 1095 -32.45 22.71 1.66
CA MET A 1095 -31.42 23.61 1.13
C MET A 1095 -30.55 24.26 2.23
N MET A 1096 -30.93 24.10 3.50
CA MET A 1096 -30.19 24.66 4.64
C MET A 1096 -28.83 23.98 4.84
N LEU A 1097 -27.78 24.78 4.96
CA LEU A 1097 -26.38 24.34 5.17
C LEU A 1097 -26.11 23.93 6.63
N GLY A 1098 -26.91 23.01 7.17
CA GLY A 1098 -26.67 22.42 8.50
C GLY A 1098 -27.83 21.58 9.04
N GLY A 1099 -27.50 20.43 9.62
CA GLY A 1099 -28.45 19.58 10.35
C GLY A 1099 -29.20 18.53 9.52
N HIS A 1100 -30.42 18.20 9.98
CA HIS A 1100 -31.40 17.39 9.27
C HIS A 1100 -32.63 18.28 9.01
N ALA A 1101 -33.30 18.10 7.87
CA ALA A 1101 -34.49 18.87 7.51
C ALA A 1101 -35.70 18.66 8.44
N VAL A 1102 -35.62 17.67 9.34
CA VAL A 1102 -36.60 17.34 10.39
C VAL A 1102 -35.82 16.94 11.64
N SER A 1103 -36.29 17.33 12.83
CA SER A 1103 -35.70 16.93 14.11
C SER A 1103 -36.00 15.48 14.46
N LEU A 1104 -35.11 14.83 15.22
CA LEU A 1104 -35.42 13.56 15.89
C LEU A 1104 -36.44 13.82 17.03
N PRO A 1105 -37.42 12.91 17.28
CA PRO A 1105 -38.26 12.94 18.49
C PRO A 1105 -37.44 12.78 19.78
N SER A 1106 -38.08 12.85 20.96
CA SER A 1106 -37.40 12.44 22.20
C SER A 1106 -37.05 10.96 22.14
N LEU A 1107 -35.96 10.56 22.79
CA LEU A 1107 -35.57 9.15 22.86
C LEU A 1107 -36.62 8.29 23.58
N ASP A 1108 -37.36 8.89 24.52
CA ASP A 1108 -38.46 8.27 25.27
C ASP A 1108 -39.73 8.05 24.42
N GLU A 1109 -39.80 8.66 23.23
CA GLU A 1109 -40.92 8.55 22.28
C GLU A 1109 -40.67 7.52 21.17
N LEU A 1110 -39.46 6.93 21.11
CA LEU A 1110 -39.09 5.94 20.10
C LEU A 1110 -39.48 4.52 20.56
N SER A 1111 -39.99 3.71 19.64
CA SER A 1111 -40.05 2.26 19.86
C SER A 1111 -38.64 1.65 19.80
N ASP A 1112 -38.43 0.49 20.44
CA ASP A 1112 -37.12 -0.22 20.42
C ASP A 1112 -36.57 -0.36 19.00
N SER A 1113 -37.44 -0.69 18.02
CA SER A 1113 -37.05 -0.84 16.61
C SER A 1113 -36.74 0.47 15.90
N ASP A 1114 -37.35 1.59 16.30
CA ASP A 1114 -36.99 2.92 15.79
C ASP A 1114 -35.66 3.38 16.41
N ALA A 1115 -35.47 3.14 17.72
CA ALA A 1115 -34.26 3.47 18.45
C ALA A 1115 -33.03 2.67 17.95
N ASP A 1116 -33.15 1.36 17.72
CA ASP A 1116 -32.08 0.53 17.16
C ASP A 1116 -31.65 1.00 15.77
N ALA A 1117 -32.60 1.38 14.91
CA ALA A 1117 -32.31 1.87 13.56
C ALA A 1117 -31.63 3.25 13.56
N VAL A 1118 -32.07 4.16 14.44
CA VAL A 1118 -31.41 5.46 14.67
C VAL A 1118 -30.01 5.24 15.24
N LEU A 1119 -29.84 4.33 16.21
CA LEU A 1119 -28.55 3.99 16.81
C LEU A 1119 -27.59 3.36 15.78
N ALA A 1120 -28.07 2.46 14.93
CA ALA A 1120 -27.30 1.88 13.82
C ALA A 1120 -26.90 2.94 12.80
N THR A 1121 -27.79 3.89 12.49
CA THR A 1121 -27.51 5.05 11.64
C THR A 1121 -26.41 5.92 12.25
N HIS A 1122 -26.52 6.34 13.50
CA HIS A 1122 -25.53 7.19 14.17
C HIS A 1122 -24.18 6.49 14.36
N LYS A 1123 -24.16 5.18 14.68
CA LYS A 1123 -22.92 4.36 14.67
C LYS A 1123 -22.26 4.34 13.29
N THR A 1124 -23.05 4.25 12.22
CA THR A 1124 -22.55 4.29 10.83
C THR A 1124 -22.03 5.68 10.46
N ILE A 1125 -22.75 6.76 10.78
CA ILE A 1125 -22.28 8.14 10.58
C ILE A 1125 -20.92 8.35 11.27
N SER A 1126 -20.80 7.93 12.54
CA SER A 1126 -19.56 8.05 13.31
C SER A 1126 -18.41 7.26 12.69
N SER A 1127 -18.63 5.97 12.34
CA SER A 1127 -17.63 5.11 11.70
C SER A 1127 -17.13 5.68 10.37
N VAL A 1128 -18.05 6.11 9.50
CA VAL A 1128 -17.72 6.66 8.17
C VAL A 1128 -17.00 8.00 8.29
N THR A 1129 -17.46 8.90 9.17
CA THR A 1129 -16.82 10.21 9.40
C THR A 1129 -15.41 10.04 9.96
N ALA A 1130 -15.24 9.25 11.02
CA ALA A 1130 -13.93 9.00 11.62
C ALA A 1130 -12.98 8.24 10.68
N CYS A 1131 -13.50 7.37 9.80
CA CYS A 1131 -12.68 6.74 8.77
C CYS A 1131 -12.20 7.78 7.75
N ILE A 1132 -13.07 8.65 7.22
CA ILE A 1132 -12.67 9.60 6.18
C ILE A 1132 -11.75 10.70 6.75
N GLU A 1133 -12.06 11.24 7.94
CA GLU A 1133 -11.30 12.34 8.55
C GLU A 1133 -9.98 11.89 9.20
N SER A 1134 -9.92 10.68 9.80
CA SER A 1134 -8.79 10.26 10.65
C SER A 1134 -8.08 8.96 10.20
N ASN A 1135 -8.68 8.14 9.33
CA ASN A 1135 -8.05 6.92 8.81
C ASN A 1135 -8.51 6.57 7.38
N PRO A 1136 -8.23 7.41 6.38
CA PRO A 1136 -8.70 7.21 5.00
C PRO A 1136 -8.08 5.96 4.33
N TYR A 1137 -7.16 5.25 4.98
CA TYR A 1137 -6.73 3.92 4.54
C TYR A 1137 -7.85 2.87 4.63
N GLY A 1138 -8.85 3.09 5.49
CA GLY A 1138 -9.97 2.18 5.74
C GLY A 1138 -11.18 2.33 4.83
N LEU A 1139 -11.12 3.02 3.67
CA LEU A 1139 -12.31 3.27 2.84
C LEU A 1139 -13.10 2.01 2.40
N ASN A 1140 -12.49 0.82 2.42
CA ASN A 1140 -13.20 -0.44 2.21
C ASN A 1140 -14.16 -0.81 3.36
N THR A 1141 -13.90 -0.36 4.60
CA THR A 1141 -14.82 -0.53 5.74
C THR A 1141 -16.01 0.43 5.65
N VAL A 1142 -15.84 1.61 5.06
CA VAL A 1142 -16.97 2.52 4.75
C VAL A 1142 -18.01 1.82 3.88
N ILE A 1143 -17.58 1.17 2.78
CA ILE A 1143 -18.49 0.38 1.93
C ILE A 1143 -19.17 -0.75 2.74
N SER A 1144 -18.40 -1.44 3.58
CA SER A 1144 -18.90 -2.50 4.46
C SER A 1144 -19.97 -2.01 5.45
N ASP A 1145 -19.80 -0.83 6.04
CA ASP A 1145 -20.73 -0.24 7.00
C ASP A 1145 -22.01 0.28 6.32
N LEU A 1146 -21.90 0.86 5.13
CA LEU A 1146 -23.07 1.24 4.32
C LEU A 1146 -23.88 0.00 3.87
N ILE A 1147 -23.21 -1.10 3.53
CA ILE A 1147 -23.87 -2.40 3.26
C ILE A 1147 -24.60 -2.90 4.52
N LYS A 1148 -23.99 -2.83 5.71
CA LYS A 1148 -24.64 -3.23 6.98
C LYS A 1148 -25.88 -2.38 7.26
N LEU A 1149 -25.77 -1.05 7.17
CA LEU A 1149 -26.90 -0.13 7.41
C LEU A 1149 -28.02 -0.37 6.40
N THR A 1150 -27.70 -0.52 5.11
CA THR A 1150 -28.68 -0.86 4.07
C THR A 1150 -29.43 -2.15 4.41
N ASN A 1151 -28.70 -3.20 4.81
CA ASN A 1151 -29.30 -4.48 5.15
C ASN A 1151 -30.18 -4.37 6.41
N ALA A 1152 -29.72 -3.68 7.46
CA ALA A 1152 -30.46 -3.50 8.71
C ALA A 1152 -31.80 -2.78 8.49
N LEU A 1153 -31.78 -1.64 7.81
CA LEU A 1153 -32.98 -0.87 7.46
C LEU A 1153 -33.91 -1.63 6.48
N SER A 1154 -33.36 -2.58 5.70
CA SER A 1154 -34.18 -3.45 4.83
C SER A 1154 -34.82 -4.63 5.58
N SER A 1155 -34.25 -5.07 6.71
CA SER A 1155 -34.77 -6.19 7.51
C SER A 1155 -35.70 -5.75 8.64
N ALA A 1156 -35.43 -4.58 9.22
CA ALA A 1156 -36.20 -3.96 10.29
C ALA A 1156 -36.30 -2.45 10.00
N PRO A 1157 -37.14 -2.03 9.03
CA PRO A 1157 -37.38 -0.62 8.78
C PRO A 1157 -38.08 0.01 9.99
N PRO A 1158 -37.74 1.26 10.38
CA PRO A 1158 -38.47 1.97 11.43
C PRO A 1158 -39.97 2.05 11.15
N SER A 1159 -40.75 1.89 12.20
CA SER A 1159 -42.22 1.99 12.19
C SER A 1159 -42.69 3.45 12.11
N SER A 1160 -41.89 4.36 12.67
CA SER A 1160 -42.20 5.78 12.77
C SER A 1160 -41.65 6.55 11.55
N PRO A 1161 -42.44 7.38 10.84
CA PRO A 1161 -42.01 8.06 9.61
C PRO A 1161 -40.76 8.93 9.77
N ILE A 1162 -40.60 9.61 10.91
CA ILE A 1162 -39.46 10.50 11.16
C ILE A 1162 -38.15 9.67 11.30
N PRO A 1163 -38.01 8.70 12.23
CA PRO A 1163 -36.88 7.77 12.25
C PRO A 1163 -36.58 7.07 10.92
N LEU A 1164 -37.61 6.65 10.16
CA LEU A 1164 -37.46 6.06 8.83
C LEU A 1164 -36.77 7.04 7.85
N TYR A 1165 -37.33 8.24 7.72
CA TYR A 1165 -36.78 9.29 6.87
C TYR A 1165 -35.37 9.70 7.29
N LEU A 1166 -35.11 9.90 8.59
CA LEU A 1166 -33.80 10.31 9.10
C LEU A 1166 -32.73 9.23 8.86
N SER A 1167 -33.07 7.95 9.01
CA SER A 1167 -32.14 6.84 8.76
C SER A 1167 -31.78 6.72 7.28
N VAL A 1168 -32.79 6.76 6.41
CA VAL A 1168 -32.62 6.55 4.96
C VAL A 1168 -31.98 7.77 4.28
N SER A 1169 -32.38 9.00 4.62
CA SER A 1169 -31.72 10.23 4.13
C SER A 1169 -30.27 10.35 4.61
N SER A 1170 -29.91 9.76 5.75
CA SER A 1170 -28.52 9.69 6.21
C SER A 1170 -27.70 8.65 5.44
N LEU A 1171 -28.25 7.47 5.17
CA LEU A 1171 -27.62 6.46 4.30
C LEU A 1171 -27.28 7.06 2.92
N LEU A 1172 -28.20 7.82 2.31
CA LEU A 1172 -27.94 8.48 1.02
C LEU A 1172 -26.84 9.54 1.09
N ARG A 1173 -26.81 10.38 2.14
CA ARG A 1173 -25.77 11.40 2.31
C ARG A 1173 -24.38 10.79 2.55
N LEU A 1174 -24.29 9.66 3.25
CA LEU A 1174 -23.03 8.92 3.40
C LEU A 1174 -22.61 8.16 2.13
N LEU A 1175 -23.56 7.78 1.27
CA LEU A 1175 -23.30 7.13 -0.02
C LEU A 1175 -22.80 8.10 -1.10
N ALA A 1176 -23.24 9.37 -1.07
CA ALA A 1176 -23.01 10.35 -2.14
C ALA A 1176 -21.53 10.61 -2.51
N PRO A 1177 -20.53 10.54 -1.62
CA PRO A 1177 -19.12 10.61 -2.03
C PRO A 1177 -18.67 9.40 -2.88
N ILE A 1178 -19.25 8.23 -2.63
CA ILE A 1178 -18.86 6.94 -3.22
C ILE A 1178 -19.59 6.69 -4.54
N ALA A 1179 -20.93 6.78 -4.50
CA ALA A 1179 -21.83 6.55 -5.61
C ALA A 1179 -22.71 7.81 -5.80
N PRO A 1180 -22.12 8.90 -6.32
CA PRO A 1180 -22.79 10.20 -6.41
C PRO A 1180 -24.03 10.19 -7.30
N ALA A 1181 -24.07 9.39 -8.36
CA ALA A 1181 -25.20 9.37 -9.28
C ALA A 1181 -26.38 8.62 -8.65
N LEU A 1182 -26.15 7.41 -8.13
CA LEU A 1182 -27.17 6.60 -7.46
C LEU A 1182 -27.72 7.28 -6.21
N ALA A 1183 -26.85 7.92 -5.42
CA ALA A 1183 -27.28 8.70 -4.26
C ALA A 1183 -28.16 9.90 -4.67
N SER A 1184 -27.83 10.58 -5.76
CA SER A 1184 -28.59 11.73 -6.26
C SER A 1184 -29.94 11.32 -6.86
N GLU A 1185 -30.00 10.21 -7.62
CA GLU A 1185 -31.28 9.65 -8.11
C GLU A 1185 -32.17 9.23 -6.94
N SER A 1186 -31.58 8.51 -5.97
CA SER A 1186 -32.28 8.08 -4.77
C SER A 1186 -32.78 9.26 -3.94
N TRP A 1187 -32.05 10.38 -3.93
CA TRP A 1187 -32.45 11.61 -3.26
C TRP A 1187 -33.63 12.29 -3.98
N GLU A 1188 -33.60 12.41 -5.31
CA GLU A 1188 -34.75 12.89 -6.09
C GLU A 1188 -35.98 11.98 -5.85
N VAL A 1189 -35.83 10.66 -5.95
CA VAL A 1189 -36.94 9.70 -5.74
C VAL A 1189 -37.51 9.79 -4.32
N LEU A 1190 -36.66 9.78 -3.28
CA LEU A 1190 -37.11 9.86 -1.89
C LEU A 1190 -37.97 11.11 -1.62
N HIS A 1191 -37.59 12.25 -2.19
CA HIS A 1191 -38.21 13.54 -1.88
C HIS A 1191 -39.38 13.92 -2.81
N THR A 1192 -39.45 13.40 -4.04
CA THR A 1192 -40.42 13.82 -5.08
C THR A 1192 -41.90 13.81 -4.62
N GLN A 1193 -42.29 12.91 -3.72
CA GLN A 1193 -43.67 12.79 -3.24
C GLN A 1193 -43.91 13.40 -1.84
N ILE A 1194 -42.85 13.80 -1.13
CA ILE A 1194 -42.91 14.27 0.26
C ILE A 1194 -42.45 15.72 0.44
N ILE A 1195 -41.93 16.40 -0.60
CA ILE A 1195 -41.67 17.83 -0.52
C ILE A 1195 -43.00 18.57 -0.40
N SER A 1196 -43.23 19.24 0.74
CA SER A 1196 -44.20 20.32 0.80
C SER A 1196 -43.65 21.49 -0.01
N SER A 1197 -44.38 21.86 -1.08
CA SER A 1197 -44.21 23.17 -1.69
C SER A 1197 -44.60 24.22 -0.64
N PRO A 1198 -43.83 25.31 -0.46
CA PRO A 1198 -44.24 26.39 0.45
C PRO A 1198 -45.67 26.81 0.11
N GLY A 1199 -46.51 26.84 1.14
CA GLY A 1199 -47.93 26.52 1.01
C GLY A 1199 -48.63 27.18 -0.18
N ARG A 1200 -49.43 26.39 -0.93
CA ARG A 1200 -50.32 26.89 -1.98
C ARG A 1200 -51.31 27.89 -1.37
N GLY A 1201 -50.90 29.15 -1.32
CA GLY A 1201 -51.70 30.21 -0.72
C GLY A 1201 -53.08 30.25 -1.36
N SER A 1202 -54.11 30.42 -0.54
CA SER A 1202 -55.43 30.84 -1.03
C SER A 1202 -55.24 32.06 -1.92
N PRO A 1203 -55.93 32.17 -3.07
CA PRO A 1203 -55.80 33.35 -3.92
C PRO A 1203 -56.03 34.60 -3.08
N PRO A 1204 -55.14 35.61 -3.17
CA PRO A 1204 -55.30 36.84 -2.39
C PRO A 1204 -56.65 37.47 -2.74
N SER A 1205 -57.37 37.98 -1.73
CA SER A 1205 -58.78 38.39 -1.82
C SER A 1205 -59.04 39.66 -2.65
N ASN A 1206 -58.11 40.02 -3.53
CA ASN A 1206 -58.04 41.25 -4.28
C ASN A 1206 -57.71 40.93 -5.75
N GLY A 1207 -58.62 41.25 -6.67
CA GLY A 1207 -58.70 40.60 -7.98
C GLY A 1207 -57.51 40.79 -8.93
N THR A 1208 -56.70 41.85 -8.77
CA THR A 1208 -55.46 42.05 -9.54
C THR A 1208 -54.34 41.11 -9.10
N ASP A 1209 -54.31 40.79 -7.81
CA ASP A 1209 -53.28 39.98 -7.18
C ASP A 1209 -53.59 38.50 -7.43
N GLU A 1210 -54.89 38.13 -7.40
CA GLU A 1210 -55.39 36.81 -7.81
C GLU A 1210 -55.06 36.51 -9.28
N GLN A 1211 -55.31 37.45 -10.20
CA GLN A 1211 -54.98 37.25 -11.62
C GLN A 1211 -53.49 37.01 -11.86
N SER A 1212 -52.63 37.80 -11.18
CA SER A 1212 -51.18 37.66 -11.27
C SER A 1212 -50.73 36.29 -10.74
N TRP A 1213 -51.22 35.91 -9.55
CA TRP A 1213 -50.95 34.61 -8.94
C TRP A 1213 -51.36 33.44 -9.84
N ILE A 1214 -52.55 33.48 -10.45
CA ILE A 1214 -53.03 32.44 -11.39
C ILE A 1214 -52.10 32.34 -12.62
N ILE A 1215 -51.69 33.46 -13.20
CA ILE A 1215 -50.82 33.48 -14.38
C ILE A 1215 -49.46 32.87 -14.05
N ASP A 1216 -48.88 33.20 -12.90
CA ASP A 1216 -47.61 32.62 -12.46
C ASP A 1216 -47.73 31.12 -12.19
N ARG A 1217 -48.81 30.66 -11.53
CA ARG A 1217 -49.08 29.21 -11.35
C ARG A 1217 -49.20 28.46 -12.69
N VAL A 1218 -49.72 29.09 -13.74
CA VAL A 1218 -49.78 28.47 -15.09
C VAL A 1218 -48.40 28.47 -15.75
N LEU A 1219 -47.60 29.52 -15.60
CA LEU A 1219 -46.25 29.63 -16.16
C LEU A 1219 -45.22 28.70 -15.50
N GLU A 1220 -45.48 28.21 -14.29
CA GLU A 1220 -44.70 27.15 -13.63
C GLU A 1220 -44.89 25.76 -14.28
N THR A 1221 -46.02 25.51 -14.95
CA THR A 1221 -46.24 24.23 -15.65
C THR A 1221 -45.55 24.22 -17.02
N PRO A 1222 -44.90 23.12 -17.44
CA PRO A 1222 -44.27 23.03 -18.76
C PRO A 1222 -45.24 23.33 -19.91
N GLU A 1223 -46.47 22.81 -19.81
CA GLU A 1223 -47.54 22.99 -20.79
C GLU A 1223 -48.03 24.44 -20.82
N GLY A 1224 -48.27 25.05 -19.66
CA GLY A 1224 -48.72 26.43 -19.54
C GLY A 1224 -47.65 27.45 -19.96
N ASN A 1225 -46.38 27.18 -19.67
CA ASN A 1225 -45.25 27.96 -20.14
C ASN A 1225 -45.13 27.90 -21.67
N GLN A 1226 -45.15 26.69 -22.24
CA GLN A 1226 -45.11 26.50 -23.71
C GLN A 1226 -46.35 27.09 -24.39
N TRP A 1227 -47.51 27.12 -23.73
CA TRP A 1227 -48.72 27.74 -24.25
C TRP A 1227 -48.66 29.27 -24.18
N LEU A 1228 -48.39 29.88 -23.02
CA LEU A 1228 -48.40 31.34 -22.82
C LEU A 1228 -47.19 32.04 -23.45
N ARG A 1229 -45.96 31.60 -23.13
CA ARG A 1229 -44.72 32.24 -23.60
C ARG A 1229 -44.42 31.86 -25.04
N VAL A 1230 -44.31 30.56 -25.32
CA VAL A 1230 -43.77 30.07 -26.61
C VAL A 1230 -44.80 30.14 -27.75
N LYS A 1231 -46.07 29.77 -27.53
CA LYS A 1231 -47.09 29.78 -28.58
C LYS A 1231 -47.84 31.10 -28.75
N HIS A 1232 -48.04 31.88 -27.68
CA HIS A 1232 -48.92 33.06 -27.71
C HIS A 1232 -48.22 34.40 -27.39
N ASP A 1233 -46.93 34.42 -27.06
CA ASP A 1233 -46.14 35.65 -26.81
C ASP A 1233 -46.80 36.59 -25.78
N TRP A 1234 -47.24 35.99 -24.65
CA TRP A 1234 -48.05 36.63 -23.59
C TRP A 1234 -47.55 38.01 -23.16
N GLU A 1235 -46.24 38.18 -22.97
CA GLU A 1235 -45.65 39.42 -22.45
C GLU A 1235 -45.92 40.63 -23.37
N LYS A 1236 -46.08 40.41 -24.68
CA LYS A 1236 -46.42 41.46 -25.66
C LYS A 1236 -47.92 41.62 -25.89
N ARG A 1237 -48.77 40.73 -25.35
CA ARG A 1237 -50.19 40.61 -25.74
C ARG A 1237 -51.20 40.62 -24.58
N ARG A 1238 -50.75 40.77 -23.33
CA ARG A 1238 -51.53 40.90 -22.07
C ARG A 1238 -53.03 41.22 -22.27
N ARG A 1239 -53.88 40.20 -22.20
CA ARG A 1239 -55.36 40.30 -22.26
C ARG A 1239 -55.97 39.42 -21.17
N VAL A 1240 -57.07 39.88 -20.57
CA VAL A 1240 -57.60 39.34 -19.31
C VAL A 1240 -58.34 38.01 -19.54
N ILE A 1241 -58.09 37.04 -18.65
CA ILE A 1241 -58.85 35.78 -18.58
C ILE A 1241 -59.98 35.96 -17.58
N VAL A 1242 -61.22 35.63 -17.97
CA VAL A 1242 -62.37 35.56 -17.05
C VAL A 1242 -62.81 34.11 -16.89
N VAL A 1243 -62.80 33.62 -15.65
CA VAL A 1243 -63.26 32.27 -15.29
C VAL A 1243 -64.51 32.38 -14.42
N LYS A 1244 -65.56 31.64 -14.77
CA LYS A 1244 -66.76 31.50 -13.92
C LYS A 1244 -67.19 30.04 -13.88
N GLY A 1245 -67.18 29.44 -12.69
CA GLY A 1245 -67.60 28.04 -12.49
C GLY A 1245 -66.63 26.98 -13.03
N GLY A 1246 -65.32 27.25 -13.05
CA GLY A 1246 -64.29 26.23 -13.32
C GLY A 1246 -64.18 25.75 -14.78
N LYS A 1247 -64.80 26.45 -15.73
CA LYS A 1247 -64.58 26.24 -17.17
C LYS A 1247 -64.12 27.53 -17.84
N LEU A 1248 -63.18 27.40 -18.77
CA LEU A 1248 -62.72 28.49 -19.63
C LEU A 1248 -63.78 28.73 -20.72
N VAL A 1249 -64.38 29.92 -20.78
CA VAL A 1249 -65.46 30.23 -21.74
C VAL A 1249 -65.16 31.54 -22.47
N ASN A 1250 -64.79 31.38 -23.75
CA ASN A 1250 -64.38 32.41 -24.71
C ASN A 1250 -63.11 33.21 -24.41
N VAL A 1251 -62.33 33.41 -25.47
CA VAL A 1251 -61.32 34.45 -25.61
C VAL A 1251 -61.91 35.50 -26.53
N VAL A 1252 -61.95 36.75 -26.11
CA VAL A 1252 -62.25 37.90 -26.98
C VAL A 1252 -60.94 38.63 -27.26
N PHE A 1253 -60.76 39.08 -28.49
CA PHE A 1253 -59.59 39.85 -28.91
C PHE A 1253 -59.68 41.28 -28.38
#